data_AF-A0AAN6TF64-F1
#
_entry.id   AF-A0AAN6TF64-F1
#
_cell.length_a   1.000
_cell.length_b   1.000
_cell.length_c   1.000
_cell.angle_alpha   90.00
_cell.angle_beta   90.00
_cell.angle_gamma   90.00
#
_symmetry.space_group_name_H-M   'P 1'
#
loop_
_entity.id
_entity.type
_entity.pdbx_description
1 polymer ?
#
loop_
_entity_poly.entity_id
_entity_poly.type
_entity_poly.pdbx_seq_one_letter_code
_entity_poly.pdbx_strand_id
1 'polypeptide(L)'
;MASQPSSQDKQAEHGTALAARLSASAGTVLAHDTSLVNIIGSQVNENRCWQGRYTKEDVYPVRELPPANPSFTGRQQELDKIRSVFWALTPDGMQAGSSGSIKTITLFGLAGAGKSEVALRYAHDHDDKYDVIIWIKAKSEADLETGASRAWDRIISRYTATWSGGPLPELYQRIALSVHLFDAQVSDFNDLKREATSGQHSIERLKAWLPGNRPWLLILDDYNEPEACKIDSLLPSTGMGHVLITSRNPSVSTTDVQIEIPPSLGESEGVELLKRTAGRLVYCCCGKLDCQHAETLVSSFGCFPLAISLIGSELREQKGSVTFRNYPNLPSSTAEPLSSKLGTIFQRLFKRLSRRARELIQLYTTAVHGAVAELHSLSLVSQDPNSGSLSIHSLVHKYAGTTVKHQEKKQLSQWAVEMVTATFDFGHNRSADQWTYERSILPHVNRCFAILLSDLTPGEGPLDVQTRKLAYRLAQTYSQLGQMKGATTLYELALRDLELRSTSDSAVIDVMNSYGICLRLEAKYEDAAKWHARAKEFIENAPPSWELSIGGSKRLKMLETELNLAAISLDQGRHGDAKKELERILEQQQEELGESDVATVKTQWQLAQVLYLMGNLGNALERFRFVYESRKNRYGDHHPTTLEAAHSISTVLEEMGEYLKALALLREVLEKQTSCLGTTHYSTLKTKNTIASLYECQGLYDEALRMSRQVMKELEDVLGTAANHPWLLRVRCGVADVELRLGKYEDARKNYTAAYEGFTTRGMMGDAWPTQINITRVLRDIGQYDAAFIRCEEALEELQKNPDIDRRFVSVAKFCKATILELQGRYEEALQLYAERFREEEEQPKPDLVEILKMRCFFGSTTTKQSRYQDALQIYNDIEEEVQKLDKSGRSIVELLAMRGKADVYLQLGRYDDALKLYQTVCSIKETSQLKDPEYYYTVYGKGRAYIEMRKFDEGLGFLQDAINGWKLIFDTADHPYIFMAMEHMGLGLLRRGEALDNRKAHSLCKQALEGCEKMLRDGHPQTCQARASLGAVLAEQNRLNEASNVYAASLRERRAEFGDYHPSTLEVRRLLADILWRRHRYWKVWWMSVTGPGGRGKALAASSIGLLLAIMTMVLAYSKFKRLSWPRHMASAMELLSRVFRN
;
A
#
# COMPACT_ATOMS: atom_id res chain seq x y z
N MET A 1 10.10 -43.99 33.95
CA MET A 1 9.88 -43.09 35.10
C MET A 1 10.55 -41.77 34.72
N ALA A 2 9.78 -40.82 34.17
CA ALA A 2 9.27 -39.62 34.87
C ALA A 2 10.42 -38.84 35.54
N SER A 3 10.72 -37.57 35.24
CA SER A 3 9.86 -36.43 34.87
C SER A 3 10.69 -35.24 34.34
N GLN A 4 10.01 -34.30 33.66
CA GLN A 4 10.45 -33.05 33.03
C GLN A 4 11.35 -32.12 33.88
N PRO A 5 12.12 -31.20 33.25
CA PRO A 5 12.51 -29.92 33.83
C PRO A 5 11.52 -28.79 33.42
N SER A 6 11.14 -27.98 34.40
CA SER A 6 10.28 -26.80 34.27
C SER A 6 11.09 -25.54 33.92
N SER A 7 10.60 -24.84 32.89
CA SER A 7 10.71 -23.42 32.53
C SER A 7 11.52 -22.48 33.46
N GLN A 8 12.68 -22.00 32.99
CA GLN A 8 13.03 -20.56 32.92
C GLN A 8 14.44 -20.26 32.32
N ASP A 9 14.97 -21.07 31.40
CA ASP A 9 16.26 -20.77 30.73
C ASP A 9 16.20 -21.00 29.21
N LYS A 10 15.50 -20.14 28.48
CA LYS A 10 15.64 -19.98 27.01
C LYS A 10 15.35 -18.54 26.58
N GLN A 11 16.27 -17.63 26.86
CA GLN A 11 16.31 -16.31 26.18
C GLN A 11 17.71 -15.66 26.19
N ALA A 12 18.79 -16.46 26.08
CA ALA A 12 20.17 -15.95 26.08
C ALA A 12 21.10 -16.55 25.01
N GLU A 13 20.57 -16.95 23.84
CA GLU A 13 21.39 -17.53 22.76
C GLU A 13 21.08 -17.02 21.32
N HIS A 14 20.46 -15.85 21.17
CA HIS A 14 20.22 -15.24 19.84
C HIS A 14 20.70 -13.78 19.70
N GLY A 15 21.79 -13.41 20.39
CA GLY A 15 22.40 -12.08 20.30
C GLY A 15 23.75 -12.01 19.57
N THR A 16 24.33 -13.14 19.17
CA THR A 16 25.74 -13.22 18.70
C THR A 16 25.89 -13.84 17.30
N ALA A 17 24.93 -13.57 16.40
CA ALA A 17 25.03 -13.96 14.98
C ALA A 17 24.84 -12.79 13.99
N LEU A 18 24.60 -11.56 14.47
CA LEU A 18 24.44 -10.37 13.61
C LEU A 18 25.71 -9.52 13.49
N ALA A 19 26.64 -9.61 14.46
CA ALA A 19 27.91 -8.88 14.43
C ALA A 19 28.99 -9.52 13.53
N ALA A 20 28.83 -10.80 13.16
CA ALA A 20 29.78 -11.53 12.31
C ALA A 20 29.46 -11.50 10.81
N ARG A 21 28.38 -10.83 10.38
CA ARG A 21 27.97 -10.73 8.97
C ARG A 21 28.17 -9.35 8.33
N LEU A 22 28.56 -8.34 9.10
CA LEU A 22 28.87 -7.00 8.58
C LEU A 22 30.37 -6.74 8.36
N SER A 23 31.24 -7.69 8.70
CA SER A 23 32.70 -7.60 8.51
C SER A 23 33.22 -8.27 7.23
N ALA A 24 32.35 -8.58 6.25
CA ALA A 24 32.72 -9.38 5.07
C ALA A 24 32.52 -8.69 3.71
N SER A 25 32.25 -7.39 3.63
CA SER A 25 32.04 -6.70 2.33
C SER A 25 32.92 -5.46 2.07
N ALA A 26 33.98 -5.23 2.84
CA ALA A 26 34.90 -4.11 2.61
C ALA A 26 36.38 -4.58 2.48
N GLY A 27 36.58 -5.73 1.83
CA GLY A 27 37.90 -6.30 1.58
C GLY A 27 38.25 -6.28 0.10
N THR A 28 38.58 -5.12 -0.46
CA THR A 28 39.53 -4.95 -1.58
C THR A 28 39.69 -3.46 -1.86
N VAL A 29 40.87 -2.92 -1.54
CA VAL A 29 41.71 -2.02 -2.36
C VAL A 29 42.75 -1.37 -1.42
N LEU A 30 44.01 -1.63 -1.75
CA LEU A 30 45.26 -0.99 -1.29
C LEU A 30 45.78 -1.34 0.11
N ALA A 31 46.61 -2.38 0.11
CA ALA A 31 47.80 -2.47 0.93
C ALA A 31 48.76 -1.30 0.59
N HIS A 32 49.17 -0.54 1.61
CA HIS A 32 50.52 0.04 1.80
C HIS A 32 50.48 1.03 2.98
N ASP A 33 50.61 0.52 4.21
CA ASP A 33 51.52 1.06 5.26
C ASP A 33 51.33 0.30 6.59
N THR A 34 52.12 -0.75 6.79
CA THR A 34 52.11 -1.64 7.98
C THR A 34 52.96 -1.10 9.14
N SER A 35 52.95 0.22 9.36
CA SER A 35 53.63 0.86 10.49
C SER A 35 52.68 1.47 11.54
N LEU A 36 51.43 1.77 11.17
CA LEU A 36 50.44 2.38 12.08
C LEU A 36 49.57 1.36 12.83
N VAL A 37 49.42 0.14 12.33
CA VAL A 37 48.57 -0.90 12.92
C VAL A 37 49.15 -1.51 14.21
N ASN A 38 50.48 -1.44 14.41
CA ASN A 38 51.12 -1.95 15.63
C ASN A 38 51.12 -0.97 16.81
N ILE A 39 50.73 0.29 16.62
CA ILE A 39 50.58 1.26 17.73
C ILE A 39 49.16 1.25 18.29
N ILE A 40 48.16 0.95 17.46
CA ILE A 40 46.73 0.97 17.86
C ILE A 40 46.29 -0.35 18.52
N GLY A 41 46.99 -1.45 18.26
CA GLY A 41 46.65 -2.78 18.80
C GLY A 41 46.97 -3.05 20.28
N SER A 42 47.57 -2.10 21.02
CA SER A 42 48.02 -2.33 22.41
C SER A 42 47.42 -1.40 23.48
N GLN A 43 46.46 -0.52 23.13
CA GLN A 43 45.81 0.38 24.11
C GLN A 43 44.27 0.23 24.21
N VAL A 44 43.68 -0.82 23.65
CA VAL A 44 42.21 -1.04 23.70
C VAL A 44 41.76 -1.84 24.93
N ASN A 45 42.62 -2.08 25.92
CA ASN A 45 42.21 -2.74 27.17
C ASN A 45 42.86 -2.05 28.38
N GLU A 46 42.17 -1.06 28.93
CA GLU A 46 41.92 -0.91 30.37
C GLU A 46 41.26 0.45 30.66
N ASN A 47 40.13 0.39 31.39
CA ASN A 47 39.66 1.49 32.23
C ASN A 47 40.79 1.91 33.19
N ARG A 48 41.63 2.88 32.80
CA ARG A 48 42.41 3.69 33.73
C ARG A 48 42.48 5.13 33.24
N CYS A 49 41.88 6.00 34.04
CA CYS A 49 42.22 7.41 34.21
C CYS A 49 43.50 7.86 33.49
N TRP A 50 43.36 8.78 32.52
CA TRP A 50 44.41 9.75 32.25
C TRP A 50 44.53 10.70 33.46
N GLN A 51 45.16 10.21 34.53
CA GLN A 51 45.79 11.07 35.53
C GLN A 51 47.08 11.61 34.92
N GLY A 52 47.00 12.80 34.33
CA GLY A 52 48.13 13.48 33.73
C GLY A 52 47.92 14.99 33.68
N ARG A 53 48.05 15.65 34.85
CA ARG A 53 48.21 17.10 35.08
C ARG A 53 47.55 18.06 34.08
N TYR A 54 46.23 18.13 34.10
CA TYR A 54 45.51 19.39 34.00
C TYR A 54 44.42 19.35 35.07
N THR A 55 44.49 20.28 36.03
CA THR A 55 43.49 20.39 37.09
C THR A 55 42.15 20.80 36.48
N LYS A 56 41.06 20.52 37.19
CA LYS A 56 39.66 20.80 36.84
C LYS A 56 39.34 22.30 36.67
N GLU A 57 40.34 23.15 36.47
CA GLU A 57 40.29 24.61 36.46
C GLU A 57 40.35 25.23 35.05
N ASP A 58 40.55 24.42 33.99
CA ASP A 58 40.76 24.93 32.61
C ASP A 58 39.56 24.74 31.64
N VAL A 59 38.37 24.36 32.13
CA VAL A 59 37.15 24.27 31.30
C VAL A 59 36.11 25.29 31.81
N TYR A 60 36.09 26.47 31.18
CA TYR A 60 35.12 27.53 31.47
C TYR A 60 33.74 27.22 30.86
N PRO A 61 32.65 27.69 31.48
CA PRO A 61 31.32 27.24 31.13
C PRO A 61 30.91 27.59 29.70
N VAL A 62 30.38 26.60 28.97
CA VAL A 62 29.78 26.80 27.64
C VAL A 62 28.35 27.27 27.84
N ARG A 63 28.07 28.53 27.50
CA ARG A 63 26.74 29.14 27.67
C ARG A 63 26.17 29.55 26.32
N GLU A 64 25.15 28.84 25.87
CA GLU A 64 24.34 29.18 24.71
C GLU A 64 22.96 29.63 25.18
N LEU A 65 22.87 30.86 25.69
CA LEU A 65 21.60 31.45 26.12
C LEU A 65 21.26 32.69 25.28
N PRO A 66 19.99 32.86 24.90
CA PRO A 66 19.47 34.16 24.50
C PRO A 66 19.77 35.26 25.54
N PRO A 67 19.86 36.54 25.15
CA PRO A 67 20.08 37.62 26.11
C PRO A 67 18.97 37.67 27.16
N ALA A 68 19.32 37.85 28.43
CA ALA A 68 18.35 37.94 29.52
C ALA A 68 17.41 39.12 29.30
N ASN A 69 16.11 38.92 29.54
CA ASN A 69 15.15 40.00 29.50
C ASN A 69 15.25 40.86 30.77
N PRO A 70 15.69 42.13 30.69
CA PRO A 70 15.87 42.99 31.86
C PRO A 70 14.54 43.39 32.51
N SER A 71 13.42 43.22 31.81
CA SER A 71 12.08 43.58 32.29
C SER A 71 11.32 42.39 32.87
N PHE A 72 11.91 41.19 32.90
CA PHE A 72 11.29 40.00 33.49
C PHE A 72 10.90 40.26 34.95
N THR A 73 9.66 39.93 35.31
CA THR A 73 9.05 40.19 36.63
C THR A 73 8.04 39.10 36.98
N GLY A 74 7.94 38.80 38.27
CA GLY A 74 7.05 37.76 38.80
C GLY A 74 7.56 36.34 38.57
N ARG A 75 6.67 35.34 38.76
CA ARG A 75 6.92 33.90 38.55
C ARG A 75 7.92 33.25 39.50
N GLN A 76 8.13 33.86 40.68
CA GLN A 76 9.09 33.35 41.66
C GLN A 76 8.71 31.95 42.16
N GLN A 77 7.41 31.67 42.29
CA GLN A 77 6.93 30.36 42.71
C GLN A 77 7.28 29.27 41.70
N GLU A 78 7.15 29.55 40.40
CA GLU A 78 7.50 28.64 39.32
C GLU A 78 9.01 28.44 39.23
N LEU A 79 9.81 29.51 39.35
CA LEU A 79 11.27 29.43 39.41
C LEU A 79 11.77 28.61 40.62
N ASP A 80 11.16 28.81 41.79
CA ASP A 80 11.48 28.06 43.00
C ASP A 80 11.10 26.58 42.87
N LYS A 81 9.99 26.26 42.17
CA LYS A 81 9.61 24.88 41.84
C LYS A 81 10.64 24.23 40.92
N ILE A 82 11.04 24.88 39.82
CA ILE A 82 12.12 24.39 38.93
C ILE A 82 13.38 24.11 39.74
N ARG A 83 13.79 25.08 40.57
CA ARG A 83 14.97 24.96 41.43
C ARG A 83 14.87 23.79 42.40
N SER A 84 13.72 23.59 43.06
CA SER A 84 13.53 22.52 44.04
C SER A 84 13.60 21.12 43.42
N VAL A 85 13.13 20.98 42.17
CA VAL A 85 13.15 19.71 41.44
C VAL A 85 14.58 19.40 40.99
N PHE A 86 15.28 20.37 40.39
CA PHE A 86 16.66 20.19 39.97
C PHE A 86 17.62 20.04 41.17
N TRP A 87 17.46 20.83 42.22
CA TRP A 87 18.34 20.89 43.39
C TRP A 87 17.56 20.64 44.69
N ALA A 88 17.57 19.41 45.20
CA ALA A 88 16.89 19.05 46.45
C ALA A 88 17.63 19.63 47.67
N LEU A 89 16.89 20.11 48.67
CA LEU A 89 17.46 20.59 49.94
C LEU A 89 17.82 19.40 50.84
N THR A 90 19.10 19.26 51.19
CA THR A 90 19.55 18.36 52.27
C THR A 90 20.03 19.15 53.49
N PRO A 91 20.05 18.56 54.71
CA PRO A 91 20.44 19.26 55.94
C PRO A 91 21.85 19.89 55.91
N ASP A 92 22.77 19.37 55.07
CA ASP A 92 24.15 19.85 54.94
C ASP A 92 24.37 20.84 53.77
N GLY A 93 23.28 21.34 53.15
CA GLY A 93 23.30 22.28 52.02
C GLY A 93 22.63 21.73 50.76
N MET A 94 22.54 22.56 49.71
CA MET A 94 22.02 22.12 48.39
C MET A 94 23.00 21.12 47.76
N GLN A 95 22.62 19.85 47.67
CA GLN A 95 23.28 18.87 46.80
C GLN A 95 22.35 18.50 45.65
N ALA A 96 22.89 18.28 44.46
CA ALA A 96 22.13 17.57 43.43
C ALA A 96 21.73 16.20 43.99
N GLY A 97 20.51 15.75 43.69
CA GLY A 97 20.01 14.48 44.18
C GLY A 97 21.02 13.35 43.98
N SER A 98 21.20 12.50 44.99
CA SER A 98 22.22 11.46 45.11
C SER A 98 22.10 10.28 44.13
N SER A 99 21.32 10.41 43.04
CA SER A 99 21.27 9.44 41.93
C SER A 99 21.77 10.12 40.66
N GLY A 100 22.70 9.48 39.95
CA GLY A 100 23.22 9.96 38.65
C GLY A 100 22.21 9.91 37.50
N SER A 101 20.93 10.23 37.78
CA SER A 101 19.80 10.25 36.86
C SER A 101 19.51 11.67 36.39
N ILE A 102 19.36 11.84 35.08
CA ILE A 102 18.98 13.10 34.44
C ILE A 102 17.56 13.48 34.87
N LYS A 103 17.35 14.72 35.31
CA LYS A 103 16.02 15.22 35.69
C LYS A 103 15.44 16.09 34.59
N THR A 104 14.18 15.86 34.24
CA THR A 104 13.49 16.55 33.15
C THR A 104 12.23 17.26 33.63
N ILE A 105 12.10 18.55 33.32
CA ILE A 105 10.92 19.38 33.65
C ILE A 105 10.30 19.93 32.36
N THR A 106 8.97 19.81 32.24
CA THR A 106 8.22 20.47 31.16
C THR A 106 7.44 21.67 31.69
N LEU A 107 7.69 22.85 31.12
CA LEU A 107 6.88 24.06 31.30
C LEU A 107 5.80 24.12 30.22
N PHE A 108 4.53 24.04 30.60
CA PHE A 108 3.41 24.07 29.65
C PHE A 108 2.41 25.18 29.93
N GLY A 109 1.62 25.58 28.93
CA GLY A 109 0.63 26.66 29.06
C GLY A 109 0.37 27.42 27.76
N LEU A 110 -0.55 28.38 27.79
CA LEU A 110 -1.00 29.13 26.60
C LEU A 110 0.14 29.92 25.92
N ALA A 111 -0.02 30.21 24.63
CA ALA A 111 0.90 31.07 23.89
C ALA A 111 0.97 32.47 24.52
N GLY A 112 2.17 33.04 24.65
CA GLY A 112 2.38 34.35 25.30
C GLY A 112 2.37 34.34 26.83
N ALA A 113 2.19 33.20 27.50
CA ALA A 113 2.21 33.09 28.97
C ALA A 113 3.60 33.32 29.60
N GLY A 114 4.68 33.33 28.81
CA GLY A 114 6.05 33.56 29.28
C GLY A 114 6.87 32.29 29.58
N LYS A 115 6.52 31.13 29.02
CA LYS A 115 7.24 29.85 29.26
C LYS A 115 8.73 29.93 28.93
N SER A 116 9.07 30.38 27.72
CA SER A 116 10.46 30.57 27.28
C SER A 116 11.19 31.60 28.13
N GLU A 117 10.49 32.65 28.57
CA GLU A 117 11.04 33.67 29.47
C GLU A 117 11.35 33.11 30.87
N VAL A 118 10.50 32.24 31.43
CA VAL A 118 10.74 31.56 32.71
C VAL A 118 11.94 30.61 32.59
N ALA A 119 12.02 29.82 31.51
CA ALA A 119 13.15 28.93 31.26
C ALA A 119 14.47 29.69 31.10
N LEU A 120 14.43 30.79 30.34
CA LEU A 120 15.58 31.66 30.13
C LEU A 120 16.02 32.33 31.44
N ARG A 121 15.05 32.85 32.22
CA ARG A 121 15.33 33.46 33.52
C ARG A 121 16.00 32.49 34.47
N TYR A 122 15.47 31.27 34.57
CA TYR A 122 16.07 30.22 35.41
C TYR A 122 17.53 29.95 35.02
N ALA A 123 17.80 29.84 33.72
CA ALA A 123 19.13 29.55 33.20
C ALA A 123 20.15 30.65 33.50
N HIS A 124 19.75 31.92 33.42
CA HIS A 124 20.59 33.06 33.80
C HIS A 124 20.78 33.18 35.31
N ASP A 125 19.72 32.97 36.10
CA ASP A 125 19.78 33.08 37.58
C ASP A 125 20.63 31.98 38.24
N HIS A 126 20.88 30.88 37.54
CA HIS A 126 21.64 29.74 38.02
C HIS A 126 22.81 29.38 37.09
N ASP A 127 23.29 30.35 36.30
CA ASP A 127 24.34 30.12 35.30
C ASP A 127 25.70 29.70 35.90
N ASP A 128 25.88 29.98 37.19
CA ASP A 128 27.03 29.69 38.03
C ASP A 128 27.00 28.25 38.54
N LYS A 129 25.83 27.61 38.52
CA LYS A 129 25.63 26.24 38.99
C LYS A 129 25.84 25.19 37.92
N TYR A 130 26.00 25.56 36.65
CA TYR A 130 26.16 24.64 35.53
C TYR A 130 27.46 24.92 34.76
N ASP A 131 28.20 23.85 34.49
CA ASP A 131 29.39 23.90 33.63
C ASP A 131 29.01 24.10 32.16
N VAL A 132 27.83 23.63 31.76
CA VAL A 132 27.36 23.72 30.37
C VAL A 132 25.87 24.06 30.36
N ILE A 133 25.48 25.05 29.56
CA ILE A 133 24.08 25.42 29.30
C ILE A 133 23.88 25.52 27.80
N ILE A 134 22.97 24.71 27.26
CA ILE A 134 22.66 24.66 25.82
C ILE A 134 21.17 24.95 25.61
N TRP A 135 20.87 25.89 24.71
CA TRP A 135 19.51 26.26 24.31
C TRP A 135 19.23 25.84 22.87
N ILE A 136 18.33 24.89 22.67
CA ILE A 136 17.95 24.38 21.34
C ILE A 136 16.45 24.60 21.11
N LYS A 137 16.10 25.08 19.91
CA LYS A 137 14.70 25.09 19.45
C LYS A 137 14.31 23.66 19.04
N ALA A 138 13.15 23.19 19.50
CA ALA A 138 12.73 21.80 19.33
C ALA A 138 11.36 21.70 18.63
N LYS A 139 11.17 22.40 17.51
CA LYS A 139 9.90 22.29 16.74
C LYS A 139 9.89 21.12 15.76
N SER A 140 11.07 20.76 15.25
CA SER A 140 11.27 19.69 14.26
C SER A 140 12.63 19.02 14.46
N GLU A 141 12.84 17.85 13.83
CA GLU A 141 14.13 17.16 13.85
C GLU A 141 15.26 18.01 13.22
N ALA A 142 14.96 18.77 12.16
CA ALA A 142 15.90 19.70 11.53
C ALA A 142 16.33 20.86 12.47
N ASP A 143 15.43 21.33 13.35
CA ASP A 143 15.77 22.35 14.35
C ASP A 143 16.73 21.80 15.41
N LEU A 144 16.58 20.52 15.78
CA LEU A 144 17.51 19.85 16.70
C LEU A 144 18.90 19.73 16.09
N GLU A 145 19.01 19.31 14.82
CA GLU A 145 20.28 19.18 14.11
C GLU A 145 20.98 20.54 13.94
N THR A 146 20.21 21.57 13.55
CA THR A 146 20.71 22.94 13.39
C THR A 146 21.11 23.54 14.74
N GLY A 147 20.40 23.19 15.82
CA GLY A 147 20.73 23.58 17.18
C GLY A 147 22.02 22.91 17.68
N ALA A 148 22.12 21.59 17.51
CA ALA A 148 23.31 20.82 17.89
C ALA A 148 24.56 21.29 17.12
N SER A 149 24.44 21.57 15.83
CA SER A 149 25.55 22.11 15.02
C SER A 149 26.01 23.48 15.50
N ARG A 150 25.09 24.36 15.93
CA ARG A 150 25.44 25.68 16.51
C ARG A 150 26.11 25.55 17.87
N ALA A 151 25.65 24.62 18.70
CA ALA A 151 26.30 24.30 19.96
C ALA A 151 27.75 23.84 19.71
N TRP A 152 27.97 22.95 18.74
CA TRP A 152 29.30 22.46 18.36
C TRP A 152 30.23 23.55 17.84
N ASP A 153 29.75 24.46 17.00
CA ASP A 153 30.55 25.59 16.51
C ASP A 153 31.11 26.43 17.68
N ARG A 154 30.28 26.68 18.70
CA ARG A 154 30.67 27.44 19.88
C ARG A 154 31.58 26.65 20.82
N ILE A 155 31.30 25.36 21.03
CA ILE A 155 32.16 24.47 21.83
C ILE A 155 33.56 24.47 21.21
N ILE A 156 33.69 24.20 19.92
CA ILE A 156 34.99 24.14 19.24
C ILE A 156 35.71 25.49 19.28
N SER A 157 35.01 26.57 18.93
CA SER A 157 35.59 27.92 18.96
C SER A 157 36.12 28.29 20.35
N ARG A 158 35.54 27.74 21.42
CA ARG A 158 35.99 27.96 22.80
C ARG A 158 37.21 27.10 23.15
N TYR A 159 37.19 25.81 22.84
CA TYR A 159 38.35 24.93 23.09
C TYR A 159 39.60 25.43 22.35
N THR A 160 39.45 25.92 21.11
CA THR A 160 40.56 26.44 20.30
C THR A 160 41.09 27.77 20.81
N ALA A 161 40.22 28.66 21.33
CA ALA A 161 40.64 29.90 21.97
C ALA A 161 41.41 29.66 23.28
N THR A 162 41.05 28.60 24.03
CA THR A 162 41.59 28.32 25.36
C THR A 162 42.94 27.61 25.30
N TRP A 163 43.13 26.69 24.34
CA TRP A 163 44.33 25.84 24.25
C TRP A 163 45.40 26.42 23.30
N SER A 164 45.59 27.75 23.34
CA SER A 164 46.54 28.48 22.48
C SER A 164 48.01 28.29 22.93
N GLY A 165 48.56 27.09 22.77
CA GLY A 165 49.95 26.78 23.12
C GLY A 165 50.42 25.42 22.61
N GLY A 166 50.80 25.33 21.34
CA GLY A 166 51.38 24.13 20.70
C GLY A 166 51.38 24.23 19.16
N PRO A 167 52.08 23.34 18.43
CA PRO A 167 52.00 23.28 16.97
C PRO A 167 50.55 22.99 16.53
N LEU A 168 50.05 23.80 15.60
CA LEU A 168 48.62 23.87 15.22
C LEU A 168 47.98 22.51 14.87
N PRO A 169 48.61 21.58 14.12
CA PRO A 169 47.99 20.29 13.78
C PRO A 169 47.77 19.38 15.01
N GLU A 170 48.73 19.33 15.93
CA GLU A 170 48.61 18.53 17.16
C GLU A 170 47.58 19.14 18.11
N LEU A 171 47.43 20.47 18.13
CA LEU A 171 46.41 21.16 18.89
C LEU A 171 44.99 20.74 18.43
N TYR A 172 44.71 20.78 17.13
CA TYR A 172 43.39 20.41 16.62
C TYR A 172 43.07 18.93 16.80
N GLN A 173 44.07 18.05 16.66
CA GLN A 173 43.90 16.62 16.94
C GLN A 173 43.66 16.36 18.44
N ARG A 174 44.34 17.10 19.34
CA ARG A 174 44.09 17.04 20.79
C ARG A 174 42.67 17.52 21.14
N ILE A 175 42.21 18.60 20.51
CA ILE A 175 40.85 19.10 20.71
C ILE A 175 39.83 18.08 20.19
N ALA A 176 40.05 17.48 19.00
CA ALA A 176 39.20 16.43 18.44
C ALA A 176 39.01 15.26 19.42
N LEU A 177 40.09 14.77 20.04
CA LEU A 177 40.03 13.72 21.07
C LEU A 177 39.24 14.15 22.31
N SER A 178 39.39 15.41 22.76
CA SER A 178 38.69 15.95 23.92
C SER A 178 37.18 16.16 23.73
N VAL A 179 36.74 16.28 22.47
CA VAL A 179 35.31 16.35 22.10
C VAL A 179 34.77 15.01 21.55
N HIS A 180 35.50 13.90 21.78
CA HIS A 180 35.14 12.54 21.38
C HIS A 180 35.07 12.28 19.86
N LEU A 181 35.83 13.01 19.05
CA LEU A 181 36.05 12.74 17.63
C LEU A 181 37.28 11.82 17.44
N PHE A 182 37.19 10.57 17.94
CA PHE A 182 38.34 9.67 18.04
C PHE A 182 38.91 9.22 16.68
N ASP A 183 38.08 9.10 15.64
CA ASP A 183 38.47 8.62 14.31
C ASP A 183 38.72 9.75 13.29
N ALA A 184 38.54 11.01 13.69
CA ALA A 184 38.67 12.14 12.77
C ALA A 184 40.14 12.52 12.56
N GLN A 185 40.60 12.51 11.30
CA GLN A 185 41.89 13.13 10.94
C GLN A 185 41.68 14.63 10.78
N VAL A 186 42.14 15.41 11.76
CA VAL A 186 41.91 16.85 11.81
C VAL A 186 43.24 17.58 11.69
N SER A 187 43.44 18.27 10.57
CA SER A 187 44.69 18.99 10.30
C SER A 187 44.61 20.48 10.63
N ASP A 188 43.41 21.07 10.54
CA ASP A 188 43.15 22.47 10.81
C ASP A 188 41.79 22.72 11.51
N PHE A 189 41.51 23.99 11.83
CA PHE A 189 40.27 24.41 12.50
C PHE A 189 39.01 24.13 11.67
N ASN A 190 39.09 24.24 10.35
CA ASN A 190 37.93 24.06 9.47
C ASN A 190 37.60 22.57 9.34
N ASP A 191 38.60 21.69 9.31
CA ASP A 191 38.41 20.25 9.40
C ASP A 191 37.74 19.88 10.73
N LEU A 192 38.21 20.45 11.85
CA LEU A 192 37.64 20.19 13.18
C LEU A 192 36.17 20.58 13.24
N LYS A 193 35.87 21.79 12.74
CA LYS A 193 34.52 22.35 12.69
C LYS A 193 33.62 21.53 11.77
N ARG A 194 34.08 21.22 10.56
CA ARG A 194 33.34 20.40 9.58
C ARG A 194 33.01 19.04 10.15
N GLU A 195 33.99 18.38 10.76
CA GLU A 195 33.79 17.05 11.35
C GLU A 195 32.80 17.09 12.49
N ALA A 196 32.81 18.08 13.38
CA ALA A 196 31.84 18.14 14.47
C ALA A 196 30.43 18.54 14.03
N THR A 197 30.29 19.36 12.98
CA THR A 197 28.99 19.85 12.48
C THR A 197 28.40 19.01 11.35
N SER A 198 28.99 17.86 11.00
CA SER A 198 28.55 17.04 9.86
C SER A 198 27.30 16.20 10.16
N GLY A 199 26.16 16.59 9.59
CA GLY A 199 24.93 15.78 9.45
C GLY A 199 24.31 15.24 10.75
N GLN A 200 23.59 14.11 10.63
CA GLN A 200 22.87 13.40 11.72
C GLN A 200 23.76 13.02 12.92
N HIS A 201 25.09 12.95 12.75
CA HIS A 201 26.02 12.60 13.82
C HIS A 201 26.28 13.73 14.83
N SER A 202 25.89 14.98 14.54
CA SER A 202 26.05 16.12 15.45
C SER A 202 25.28 15.96 16.77
N ILE A 203 24.05 15.42 16.69
CA ILE A 203 23.20 15.11 17.85
C ILE A 203 23.79 13.96 18.67
N GLU A 204 24.20 12.87 18.03
CA GLU A 204 24.78 11.71 18.69
C GLU A 204 26.07 12.06 19.45
N ARG A 205 26.91 12.89 18.84
CA ARG A 205 28.14 13.39 19.47
C ARG A 205 27.82 14.29 20.65
N LEU A 206 26.85 15.21 20.51
CA LEU A 206 26.46 16.10 21.62
C LEU A 206 25.96 15.29 22.81
N LYS A 207 25.15 14.26 22.53
CA LYS A 207 24.68 13.27 23.51
C LYS A 207 25.84 12.51 24.18
N ALA A 208 26.88 12.12 23.44
CA ALA A 208 28.05 11.42 23.99
C ALA A 208 28.96 12.35 24.83
N TRP A 209 29.02 13.65 24.49
CA TRP A 209 29.88 14.63 25.15
C TRP A 209 29.29 15.22 26.43
N LEU A 210 27.98 15.46 26.48
CA LEU A 210 27.29 16.03 27.65
C LEU A 210 27.64 15.33 28.98
N PRO A 211 27.64 13.98 29.10
CA PRO A 211 27.96 13.27 30.35
C PRO A 211 29.36 13.52 30.94
N GLY A 212 30.31 13.95 30.11
CA GLY A 212 31.68 14.30 30.49
C GLY A 212 31.80 15.64 31.23
N ASN A 213 30.75 16.47 31.18
CA ASN A 213 30.64 17.76 31.87
C ASN A 213 29.66 17.60 33.03
N ARG A 214 29.92 18.13 34.24
CA ARG A 214 29.01 17.88 35.38
C ARG A 214 29.04 19.03 36.39
N PRO A 215 27.93 19.80 36.51
CA PRO A 215 26.58 19.56 35.96
C PRO A 215 26.26 20.35 34.68
N TRP A 216 25.42 19.81 33.79
CA TRP A 216 24.94 20.50 32.57
C TRP A 216 23.42 20.77 32.56
N LEU A 217 22.98 21.77 31.80
CA LEU A 217 21.58 22.16 31.56
C LEU A 217 21.27 22.18 30.07
N LEU A 218 20.27 21.42 29.64
CA LEU A 218 19.76 21.42 28.27
C LEU A 218 18.34 22.01 28.24
N ILE A 219 18.13 23.06 27.45
CA ILE A 219 16.83 23.72 27.31
C ILE A 219 16.28 23.46 25.91
N LEU A 220 15.11 22.83 25.83
CA LEU A 220 14.39 22.51 24.60
C LEU A 220 13.17 23.43 24.48
N ASP A 221 13.29 24.46 23.64
CA ASP A 221 12.27 25.49 23.50
C ASP A 221 11.29 25.20 22.36
N ASP A 222 10.00 25.38 22.62
CA ASP A 222 8.87 25.26 21.69
C ASP A 222 8.56 23.83 21.19
N TYR A 223 8.75 22.83 22.07
CA TYR A 223 8.49 21.41 21.83
C TYR A 223 6.99 21.05 21.88
N ASN A 224 6.25 21.33 20.81
CA ASN A 224 4.79 21.17 20.79
C ASN A 224 4.27 19.83 20.23
N GLU A 225 5.02 19.21 19.32
CA GLU A 225 4.58 18.06 18.51
C GLU A 225 5.55 16.88 18.68
N PRO A 226 5.31 15.97 19.65
CA PRO A 226 6.21 14.85 19.91
C PRO A 226 6.37 13.86 18.76
N GLU A 227 5.37 13.79 17.86
CA GLU A 227 5.41 12.94 16.66
C GLU A 227 6.35 13.51 15.58
N ALA A 228 6.50 14.84 15.52
CA ALA A 228 7.35 15.53 14.55
C ALA A 228 8.83 15.59 14.99
N CYS A 229 9.12 15.33 16.26
CA CYS A 229 10.46 15.47 16.83
C CYS A 229 10.65 14.54 18.04
N LYS A 230 11.53 13.54 17.91
CA LYS A 230 11.84 12.60 19.01
C LYS A 230 13.06 13.08 19.79
N ILE A 231 12.85 13.53 21.02
CA ILE A 231 13.93 14.07 21.86
C ILE A 231 14.76 13.00 22.59
N ASP A 232 14.29 11.74 22.64
CA ASP A 232 15.00 10.61 23.26
C ASP A 232 16.38 10.33 22.62
N SER A 233 16.53 10.70 21.35
CA SER A 233 17.80 10.60 20.62
C SER A 233 18.86 11.58 21.11
N LEU A 234 18.47 12.72 21.70
CA LEU A 234 19.36 13.78 22.18
C LEU A 234 19.77 13.61 23.66
N LEU A 235 18.92 12.97 24.47
CA LEU A 235 19.16 12.80 25.90
C LEU A 235 20.19 11.67 26.16
N PRO A 236 21.27 11.92 26.93
CA PRO A 236 22.21 10.87 27.30
C PRO A 236 21.58 9.84 28.25
N SER A 237 22.13 8.63 28.31
CA SER A 237 21.66 7.57 29.19
C SER A 237 22.25 7.61 30.60
N THR A 238 23.34 8.36 30.80
CA THR A 238 24.05 8.50 32.08
C THR A 238 24.63 9.92 32.23
N GLY A 239 24.82 10.41 33.45
CA GLY A 239 25.43 11.71 33.72
C GLY A 239 24.60 12.61 34.64
N MET A 240 25.25 13.61 35.24
CA MET A 240 24.60 14.58 36.11
C MET A 240 24.18 15.80 35.30
N GLY A 241 22.89 15.90 34.96
CA GLY A 241 22.36 16.98 34.14
C GLY A 241 20.86 17.21 34.27
N HIS A 242 20.44 18.39 33.87
CA HIS A 242 19.07 18.88 33.98
C HIS A 242 18.53 19.22 32.59
N VAL A 243 17.26 18.90 32.33
CA VAL A 243 16.58 19.17 31.06
C VAL A 243 15.32 19.98 31.32
N LEU A 244 15.18 21.12 30.63
CA LEU A 244 14.01 22.00 30.74
C LEU A 244 13.34 22.17 29.38
N ILE A 245 12.07 21.78 29.28
CA ILE A 245 11.31 21.77 28.02
C ILE A 245 10.21 22.84 28.09
N THR A 246 10.01 23.63 27.04
CA THR A 246 8.84 24.53 26.94
C THR A 246 7.87 24.02 25.88
N SER A 247 6.58 23.94 26.20
CA SER A 247 5.55 23.41 25.28
C SER A 247 4.19 24.09 25.42
N ARG A 248 3.41 24.14 24.35
CA ARG A 248 1.97 24.47 24.37
C ARG A 248 1.11 23.23 24.58
N ASN A 249 1.68 22.03 24.43
CA ASN A 249 1.00 20.75 24.57
C ASN A 249 1.20 20.21 26.00
N PRO A 250 0.14 20.07 26.81
CA PRO A 250 0.26 19.51 28.17
C PRO A 250 0.54 17.99 28.15
N SER A 251 0.34 17.33 27.00
CA SER A 251 0.36 15.87 26.86
C SER A 251 1.76 15.29 26.58
N VAL A 252 2.83 16.10 26.67
CA VAL A 252 4.22 15.64 26.48
C VAL A 252 4.61 14.72 27.64
N SER A 253 4.62 13.41 27.40
CA SER A 253 4.62 12.35 28.42
C SER A 253 5.99 11.86 28.90
N THR A 254 7.10 12.43 28.40
CA THR A 254 8.47 11.90 28.60
C THR A 254 9.24 12.50 29.79
N THR A 255 8.60 13.24 30.70
CA THR A 255 9.31 14.07 31.70
C THR A 255 8.92 13.78 33.15
N ASP A 256 9.87 13.92 34.08
CA ASP A 256 9.67 13.61 35.51
C ASP A 256 8.66 14.53 36.20
N VAL A 257 8.61 15.81 35.81
CA VAL A 257 7.72 16.82 36.40
C VAL A 257 7.17 17.77 35.33
N GLN A 258 5.88 18.08 35.40
CA GLN A 258 5.25 19.10 34.56
C GLN A 258 4.83 20.31 35.42
N ILE A 259 5.13 21.51 34.95
CA ILE A 259 4.77 22.78 35.61
C ILE A 259 3.93 23.60 34.64
N GLU A 260 2.68 23.84 35.00
CA GLU A 260 1.83 24.78 34.27
C GLU A 260 2.30 26.22 34.54
N ILE A 261 2.45 27.00 33.48
CA ILE A 261 2.67 28.45 33.54
C ILE A 261 1.32 29.13 33.32
N PRO A 262 0.70 29.70 34.38
CA PRO A 262 -0.56 30.42 34.28
C PRO A 262 -0.52 31.49 33.18
N PRO A 263 -1.61 31.76 32.46
CA PRO A 263 -1.60 32.75 31.39
C PRO A 263 -1.52 34.20 31.90
N SER A 264 -1.97 34.47 33.12
CA SER A 264 -1.94 35.79 33.78
C SER A 264 -0.89 35.84 34.91
N LEU A 265 -0.36 37.04 35.16
CA LEU A 265 0.45 37.35 36.34
C LEU A 265 -0.43 37.69 37.55
N GLY A 266 0.13 37.63 38.76
CA GLY A 266 -0.50 38.27 39.91
C GLY A 266 -0.61 39.79 39.68
N GLU A 267 -1.63 40.44 40.22
CA GLU A 267 -1.85 41.89 40.02
C GLU A 267 -0.63 42.73 40.43
N SER A 268 0.01 42.39 41.55
CA SER A 268 1.24 43.04 42.03
C SER A 268 2.42 42.83 41.07
N GLU A 269 2.59 41.61 40.54
CA GLU A 269 3.63 41.27 39.57
C GLU A 269 3.40 41.99 38.23
N GLY A 270 2.16 42.08 37.78
CA GLY A 270 1.77 42.81 36.58
C GLY A 270 2.00 44.32 36.70
N VAL A 271 1.76 44.90 37.87
CA VAL A 271 2.07 46.32 38.15
C VAL A 271 3.58 46.56 38.13
N GLU A 272 4.36 45.61 38.63
CA GLU A 272 5.82 45.72 38.58
C GLU A 272 6.35 45.59 37.14
N LEU A 273 5.81 44.65 36.35
CA LEU A 273 6.13 44.51 34.92
C LEU A 273 5.83 45.81 34.17
N LEU A 274 4.67 46.41 34.41
CA LEU A 274 4.26 47.68 33.82
C LEU A 274 5.24 48.82 34.16
N LYS A 275 5.65 48.92 35.43
CA LYS A 275 6.60 49.95 35.90
C LYS A 275 7.96 49.81 35.23
N ARG A 276 8.47 48.58 35.10
CA ARG A 276 9.77 48.30 34.47
C ARG A 276 9.76 48.57 32.97
N THR A 277 8.73 48.09 32.27
CA THR A 277 8.60 48.28 30.81
C THR A 277 8.32 49.74 30.44
N ALA A 278 7.66 50.51 31.31
CA ALA A 278 7.52 51.97 31.20
C ALA A 278 8.80 52.76 31.50
N GLY A 279 9.92 52.10 31.83
CA GLY A 279 11.22 52.74 32.04
C GLY A 279 11.38 53.48 33.37
N ARG A 280 10.56 53.20 34.38
CA ARG A 280 10.66 53.81 35.73
C ARG A 280 11.51 52.94 36.65
N LEU A 281 12.84 53.04 36.53
CA LEU A 281 13.76 52.43 37.48
C LEU A 281 13.82 53.29 38.75
N VAL A 282 13.46 52.67 39.88
CA VAL A 282 13.88 52.94 41.27
C VAL A 282 14.13 54.41 41.65
N TYR A 283 13.37 54.90 42.64
CA TYR A 283 13.35 56.26 43.21
C TYR A 283 12.42 57.27 42.50
N CYS A 284 11.15 57.28 42.88
CA CYS A 284 10.43 58.49 43.33
C CYS A 284 8.99 58.11 43.69
N CYS A 285 8.51 58.64 44.81
CA CYS A 285 7.20 58.46 45.42
C CYS A 285 6.05 58.44 44.39
N CYS A 286 5.64 57.27 43.92
CA CYS A 286 4.29 57.10 43.39
C CYS A 286 3.35 57.21 44.61
N GLY A 287 2.60 58.30 44.72
CA GLY A 287 1.58 58.42 45.76
C GLY A 287 0.62 57.23 45.70
N LYS A 288 -0.02 56.86 46.82
CA LYS A 288 -0.96 55.71 46.88
C LYS A 288 -1.94 55.64 45.70
N LEU A 289 -2.39 56.79 45.20
CA LEU A 289 -3.24 56.89 44.01
C LEU A 289 -2.58 56.40 42.70
N ASP A 290 -1.29 56.65 42.47
CA ASP A 290 -0.61 56.28 41.22
C ASP A 290 -0.39 54.76 41.13
N CYS A 291 -0.17 54.10 42.28
CA CYS A 291 -0.17 52.64 42.36
C CYS A 291 -1.56 52.03 42.13
N GLN A 292 -2.62 52.61 42.70
CA GLN A 292 -4.00 52.17 42.47
C GLN A 292 -4.42 52.28 40.99
N HIS A 293 -3.96 53.30 40.28
CA HIS A 293 -4.21 53.42 38.83
C HIS A 293 -3.43 52.39 38.01
N ALA A 294 -2.19 52.08 38.40
CA ALA A 294 -1.43 50.99 37.78
C ALA A 294 -2.11 49.63 38.00
N GLU A 295 -2.62 49.37 39.21
CA GLU A 295 -3.40 48.16 39.55
C GLU A 295 -4.67 48.05 38.70
N THR A 296 -5.41 49.16 38.56
CA THR A 296 -6.62 49.22 37.73
C THR A 296 -6.29 48.97 36.25
N LEU A 297 -5.20 49.55 35.74
CA LEU A 297 -4.75 49.37 34.37
C LEU A 297 -4.37 47.90 34.12
N VAL A 298 -3.52 47.31 34.98
CA VAL A 298 -3.10 45.91 34.87
C VAL A 298 -4.29 44.94 34.91
N SER A 299 -5.25 45.19 35.81
CA SER A 299 -6.48 44.39 35.93
C SER A 299 -7.36 44.50 34.68
N SER A 300 -7.47 45.69 34.08
CA SER A 300 -8.26 45.89 32.86
C SER A 300 -7.75 45.13 31.63
N PHE A 301 -6.45 44.80 31.61
CA PHE A 301 -5.82 43.98 30.57
C PHE A 301 -5.67 42.51 30.97
N GLY A 302 -6.43 42.04 31.96
CA GLY A 302 -6.50 40.63 32.36
C GLY A 302 -5.19 40.08 32.92
N CYS A 303 -4.32 40.97 33.40
CA CYS A 303 -3.00 40.63 33.94
C CYS A 303 -2.08 39.84 32.97
N PHE A 304 -2.31 39.90 31.66
CA PHE A 304 -1.51 39.14 30.68
C PHE A 304 -0.12 39.79 30.47
N PRO A 305 1.00 39.07 30.69
CA PRO A 305 2.35 39.65 30.62
C PRO A 305 2.66 40.37 29.31
N LEU A 306 2.23 39.81 28.18
CA LEU A 306 2.45 40.41 26.85
C LEU A 306 1.67 41.73 26.67
N ALA A 307 0.41 41.77 27.12
CA ALA A 307 -0.42 42.97 27.03
C ALA A 307 0.11 44.10 27.91
N ILE A 308 0.54 43.76 29.14
CA ILE A 308 1.14 44.71 30.08
C ILE A 308 2.45 45.28 29.53
N SER A 309 3.33 44.43 28.98
CA SER A 309 4.61 44.86 28.44
C SER A 309 4.46 45.82 27.25
N LEU A 310 3.45 45.57 26.41
CA LEU A 310 3.10 46.42 25.28
C LEU A 310 2.68 47.83 25.72
N ILE A 311 1.82 47.90 26.74
CA ILE A 311 1.34 49.18 27.29
C ILE A 311 2.45 49.92 28.01
N GLY A 312 3.29 49.21 28.76
CA GLY A 312 4.46 49.82 29.39
C GLY A 312 5.41 50.42 28.35
N SER A 313 5.68 49.72 27.24
CA SER A 313 6.51 50.27 26.15
C SER A 313 5.90 51.53 25.53
N GLU A 314 4.58 51.58 25.29
CA GLU A 314 3.89 52.79 24.81
C GLU A 314 4.01 53.95 25.81
N LEU A 315 3.87 53.68 27.11
CA LEU A 315 4.06 54.70 28.16
C LEU A 315 5.49 55.24 28.19
N ARG A 316 6.48 54.46 27.78
CA ARG A 316 7.89 54.86 27.71
C ARG A 316 8.17 55.81 26.52
N GLU A 317 7.48 55.63 25.40
CA GLU A 317 7.67 56.45 24.19
C GLU A 317 7.08 57.87 24.31
N GLN A 318 6.06 58.04 25.15
CA GLN A 318 5.47 59.35 25.45
C GLN A 318 6.39 60.15 26.39
N LYS A 319 7.37 60.87 25.84
CA LYS A 319 8.32 61.73 26.59
C LYS A 319 7.60 62.85 27.37
N GLY A 320 7.26 62.60 28.63
CA GLY A 320 6.75 63.57 29.59
C GLY A 320 6.55 62.97 30.99
N SER A 321 6.52 63.82 32.03
CA SER A 321 6.23 63.39 33.41
C SER A 321 4.75 63.00 33.57
N VAL A 322 4.37 61.82 33.08
CA VAL A 322 2.99 61.32 33.10
C VAL A 322 2.79 60.43 34.33
N THR A 323 1.94 60.81 35.28
CA THR A 323 1.45 59.89 36.33
C THR A 323 0.45 58.89 35.74
N PHE A 324 0.38 57.63 36.22
CA PHE A 324 -0.68 56.64 35.85
C PHE A 324 -2.10 57.20 36.07
N ARG A 325 -2.23 58.23 36.93
CA ARG A 325 -3.42 59.07 37.14
C ARG A 325 -3.99 59.77 35.90
N ASN A 326 -3.28 59.84 34.76
CA ASN A 326 -3.85 60.39 33.52
C ASN A 326 -4.65 59.37 32.70
N TYR A 327 -4.77 58.12 33.16
CA TYR A 327 -5.54 57.05 32.52
C TYR A 327 -6.87 56.57 33.19
N PRO A 328 -7.48 57.18 34.25
CA PRO A 328 -8.55 56.51 35.01
C PRO A 328 -9.94 56.72 34.41
N ASN A 329 -10.10 57.59 33.40
CA ASN A 329 -11.38 57.87 32.76
C ASN A 329 -11.25 57.76 31.25
N LEU A 330 -11.22 56.53 30.75
CA LEU A 330 -11.60 56.26 29.37
C LEU A 330 -13.13 56.07 29.36
N PRO A 331 -13.94 57.08 28.99
CA PRO A 331 -15.28 56.81 28.51
C PRO A 331 -15.16 55.77 27.40
N SER A 332 -16.15 54.88 27.31
CA SER A 332 -16.27 53.77 26.35
C SER A 332 -16.08 54.14 24.87
N SER A 333 -15.86 55.41 24.55
CA SER A 333 -15.52 55.96 23.24
C SER A 333 -14.04 56.34 23.02
N THR A 334 -13.18 56.26 24.04
CA THR A 334 -11.73 56.56 23.91
C THR A 334 -10.82 55.44 24.42
N ALA A 335 -11.38 54.43 25.10
CA ALA A 335 -10.83 53.07 25.06
C ALA A 335 -11.08 52.52 23.66
N GLU A 336 -10.39 53.11 22.70
CA GLU A 336 -10.02 52.40 21.50
C GLU A 336 -9.26 51.17 21.99
N PRO A 337 -9.86 49.96 22.02
CA PRO A 337 -9.18 48.81 22.59
C PRO A 337 -7.93 48.61 21.74
N LEU A 338 -7.00 47.76 22.17
CA LEU A 338 -5.98 47.23 21.27
C LEU A 338 -6.61 46.82 19.91
N SER A 339 -7.90 46.44 19.95
CA SER A 339 -8.81 46.21 18.84
C SER A 339 -9.12 47.39 17.90
N SER A 340 -9.18 48.66 18.27
CA SER A 340 -9.38 49.75 17.30
C SER A 340 -8.08 50.43 16.89
N LYS A 341 -7.00 50.30 17.67
CA LYS A 341 -5.63 50.71 17.26
C LYS A 341 -5.03 49.68 16.29
N LEU A 342 -5.17 48.37 16.57
CA LEU A 342 -5.04 47.31 15.56
C LEU A 342 -6.06 47.55 14.45
N GLY A 343 -7.28 47.99 14.76
CA GLY A 343 -8.30 48.34 13.77
C GLY A 343 -7.93 49.49 12.85
N THR A 344 -7.23 50.53 13.32
CA THR A 344 -6.77 51.65 12.50
C THR A 344 -5.49 51.29 11.76
N ILE A 345 -4.60 50.47 12.34
CA ILE A 345 -3.42 49.93 11.66
C ILE A 345 -3.86 48.98 10.54
N PHE A 346 -4.74 48.03 10.84
CA PHE A 346 -5.34 47.10 9.88
C PHE A 346 -6.27 47.81 8.89
N GLN A 347 -7.08 48.81 9.27
CA GLN A 347 -7.86 49.62 8.31
C GLN A 347 -6.96 50.50 7.44
N ARG A 348 -5.82 51.01 7.93
CA ARG A 348 -4.83 51.72 7.09
C ARG A 348 -4.12 50.75 6.15
N LEU A 349 -3.78 49.55 6.61
CA LEU A 349 -3.26 48.45 5.80
C LEU A 349 -4.28 48.05 4.73
N PHE A 350 -5.53 47.81 5.12
CA PHE A 350 -6.64 47.46 4.22
C PHE A 350 -7.00 48.58 3.27
N LYS A 351 -7.08 49.85 3.69
CA LYS A 351 -7.29 51.00 2.80
C LYS A 351 -6.11 51.24 1.86
N ARG A 352 -4.86 50.95 2.26
CA ARG A 352 -3.68 51.11 1.40
C ARG A 352 -3.52 49.94 0.43
N LEU A 353 -3.82 48.72 0.86
CA LEU A 353 -3.93 47.54 0.02
C LEU A 353 -5.11 47.69 -0.97
N SER A 354 -6.28 48.16 -0.52
CA SER A 354 -7.49 48.28 -1.35
C SER A 354 -7.48 49.45 -2.34
N ARG A 355 -6.87 50.60 -1.98
CA ARG A 355 -6.82 51.77 -2.86
C ARG A 355 -5.81 51.61 -4.00
N ARG A 356 -4.80 50.75 -3.84
CA ARG A 356 -3.74 50.48 -4.83
C ARG A 356 -3.72 49.07 -5.40
N ALA A 357 -4.60 48.16 -4.96
CA ALA A 357 -4.87 46.89 -5.65
C ALA A 357 -5.31 47.07 -7.12
N ARG A 358 -5.62 48.29 -7.55
CA ARG A 358 -5.85 48.65 -8.96
C ARG A 358 -4.58 48.73 -9.83
N GLU A 359 -3.37 48.78 -9.25
CA GLU A 359 -2.10 48.94 -9.98
C GLU A 359 -1.07 47.88 -9.55
N LEU A 360 -1.18 46.70 -10.16
CA LEU A 360 -0.16 45.65 -10.40
C LEU A 360 1.06 45.51 -9.46
N ILE A 361 1.04 44.43 -8.66
CA ILE A 361 2.03 43.37 -8.34
C ILE A 361 3.55 43.67 -8.19
N GLN A 362 4.14 44.72 -8.76
CA GLN A 362 5.59 44.99 -8.61
C GLN A 362 5.97 45.80 -7.36
N LEU A 363 5.02 46.46 -6.70
CA LEU A 363 5.27 47.30 -5.50
C LEU A 363 5.10 46.56 -4.15
N TYR A 364 4.78 45.26 -4.16
CA TYR A 364 4.27 44.52 -3.00
C TYR A 364 5.31 44.15 -1.93
N THR A 365 6.60 44.12 -2.25
CA THR A 365 7.64 43.66 -1.30
C THR A 365 7.83 44.64 -0.13
N THR A 366 8.07 45.93 -0.37
CA THR A 366 8.44 46.86 0.71
C THR A 366 7.33 47.15 1.73
N ALA A 367 6.06 47.22 1.30
CA ALA A 367 4.94 47.53 2.19
C ALA A 367 4.52 46.33 3.05
N VAL A 368 4.51 45.12 2.47
CA VAL A 368 4.22 43.88 3.21
C VAL A 368 5.37 43.57 4.17
N HIS A 369 6.62 43.73 3.75
CA HIS A 369 7.78 43.56 4.65
C HIS A 369 7.77 44.60 5.77
N GLY A 370 7.36 45.84 5.51
CA GLY A 370 7.20 46.87 6.55
C GLY A 370 6.10 46.53 7.57
N ALA A 371 4.94 46.06 7.12
CA ALA A 371 3.85 45.63 8.00
C ALA A 371 4.16 44.34 8.77
N VAL A 372 4.82 43.38 8.12
CA VAL A 372 5.30 42.15 8.76
C VAL A 372 6.41 42.46 9.74
N ALA A 373 7.32 43.40 9.44
CA ALA A 373 8.34 43.88 10.37
C ALA A 373 7.74 44.59 11.59
N GLU A 374 6.64 45.33 11.41
CA GLU A 374 5.90 45.98 12.50
C GLU A 374 5.12 44.96 13.35
N LEU A 375 4.52 43.92 12.75
CA LEU A 375 3.90 42.83 13.51
C LEU A 375 4.93 41.90 14.18
N HIS A 376 6.12 41.75 13.56
CA HIS A 376 7.25 41.01 14.09
C HIS A 376 7.93 41.75 15.25
N SER A 377 8.08 43.09 15.16
CA SER A 377 8.57 43.90 16.28
C SER A 377 7.62 43.86 17.49
N LEU A 378 6.33 43.61 17.25
CA LEU A 378 5.31 43.39 18.29
C LEU A 378 5.16 41.92 18.71
N SER A 379 5.98 41.00 18.19
CA SER A 379 5.90 39.54 18.43
C SER A 379 4.56 38.89 18.08
N LEU A 380 3.75 39.55 17.23
CA LEU A 380 2.45 39.06 16.77
C LEU A 380 2.56 38.20 15.51
N VAL A 381 3.70 38.26 14.83
CA VAL A 381 4.05 37.39 13.70
C VAL A 381 5.50 36.94 13.88
N SER A 382 5.79 35.65 13.72
CA SER A 382 7.17 35.14 13.70
C SER A 382 7.46 34.53 12.33
N GLN A 383 8.62 34.85 11.76
CA GLN A 383 9.07 34.25 10.52
C GLN A 383 9.95 33.03 10.81
N ASP A 384 9.69 31.93 10.12
CA ASP A 384 10.62 30.80 10.08
C ASP A 384 11.81 31.16 9.17
N PRO A 385 13.04 31.20 9.70
CA PRO A 385 14.22 31.60 8.94
C PRO A 385 14.59 30.66 7.79
N ASN A 386 14.13 29.40 7.81
CA ASN A 386 14.48 28.42 6.77
C ASN A 386 13.44 28.39 5.63
N SER A 387 12.15 28.44 5.95
CA SER A 387 11.06 28.39 4.96
C SER A 387 10.57 29.77 4.50
N GLY A 388 10.94 30.84 5.20
CA GLY A 388 10.39 32.17 5.00
C GLY A 388 8.91 32.30 5.39
N SER A 389 8.29 31.23 5.92
CA SER A 389 6.88 31.20 6.30
C SER A 389 6.59 32.07 7.53
N LEU A 390 5.43 32.70 7.56
CA LEU A 390 5.01 33.60 8.66
C LEU A 390 3.98 32.89 9.53
N SER A 391 4.31 32.68 10.81
CA SER A 391 3.34 32.23 11.80
C SER A 391 2.69 33.43 12.46
N ILE A 392 1.36 33.46 12.50
CA ILE A 392 0.58 34.59 13.01
C ILE A 392 -0.01 34.21 14.37
N HIS A 393 0.12 35.10 15.36
CA HIS A 393 -0.35 34.87 16.71
C HIS A 393 -1.89 34.74 16.75
N SER A 394 -2.42 33.81 17.55
CA SER A 394 -3.87 33.50 17.62
C SER A 394 -4.76 34.70 17.99
N LEU A 395 -4.21 35.66 18.73
CA LEU A 395 -4.87 36.92 19.05
C LEU A 395 -5.19 37.76 17.81
N VAL A 396 -4.31 37.74 16.79
CA VAL A 396 -4.52 38.41 15.50
C VAL A 396 -5.64 37.73 14.72
N HIS A 397 -5.69 36.39 14.72
CA HIS A 397 -6.78 35.63 14.09
C HIS A 397 -8.14 35.93 14.74
N LYS A 398 -8.20 35.91 16.08
CA LYS A 398 -9.42 36.20 16.84
C LYS A 398 -9.90 37.62 16.61
N TYR A 399 -8.98 38.59 16.63
CA TYR A 399 -9.26 39.98 16.36
C TYR A 399 -9.74 40.22 14.91
N ALA A 400 -9.07 39.66 13.91
CA ALA A 400 -9.50 39.77 12.51
C ALA A 400 -10.91 39.18 12.30
N GLY A 401 -11.23 38.06 12.97
CA GLY A 401 -12.56 37.45 12.91
C GLY A 401 -13.68 38.28 13.54
N THR A 402 -13.40 39.06 14.60
CA THR A 402 -14.44 39.81 15.33
C THR A 402 -14.68 41.23 14.82
N THR A 403 -13.74 41.79 14.04
CA THR A 403 -13.70 43.25 13.78
C THR A 403 -13.96 43.62 12.33
N VAL A 404 -13.93 42.64 11.42
CA VAL A 404 -14.27 42.83 10.01
C VAL A 404 -15.77 43.05 9.85
N LYS A 405 -16.17 44.21 9.32
CA LYS A 405 -17.58 44.52 9.03
C LYS A 405 -18.11 43.66 7.87
N HIS A 406 -19.42 43.37 7.85
CA HIS A 406 -20.05 42.49 6.85
C HIS A 406 -19.84 42.96 5.38
N GLN A 407 -19.71 44.27 5.14
CA GLN A 407 -19.39 44.83 3.81
C GLN A 407 -17.91 44.66 3.40
N GLU A 408 -16.98 44.68 4.37
CA GLU A 408 -15.54 44.48 4.12
C GLU A 408 -15.19 42.99 3.99
N LYS A 409 -15.98 42.12 4.65
CA LYS A 409 -15.84 40.64 4.61
C LYS A 409 -15.90 40.09 3.19
N LYS A 410 -16.81 40.57 2.34
CA LYS A 410 -16.93 40.11 0.94
C LYS A 410 -15.65 40.39 0.12
N GLN A 411 -15.10 41.60 0.22
CA GLN A 411 -13.88 41.97 -0.50
C GLN A 411 -12.65 41.21 0.01
N LEU A 412 -12.55 41.05 1.33
CA LEU A 412 -11.55 40.22 2.00
C LEU A 412 -11.55 38.78 1.50
N SER A 413 -12.73 38.18 1.45
CA SER A 413 -12.95 36.82 0.98
C SER A 413 -12.58 36.66 -0.51
N GLN A 414 -12.90 37.66 -1.35
CA GLN A 414 -12.48 37.66 -2.77
C GLN A 414 -10.95 37.67 -2.91
N TRP A 415 -10.24 38.53 -2.18
CA TRP A 415 -8.77 38.58 -2.23
C TRP A 415 -8.10 37.33 -1.69
N ALA A 416 -8.66 36.70 -0.65
CA ALA A 416 -8.13 35.44 -0.13
C ALA A 416 -8.16 34.34 -1.20
N VAL A 417 -9.28 34.19 -1.91
CA VAL A 417 -9.40 33.23 -3.02
C VAL A 417 -8.48 33.61 -4.18
N GLU A 418 -8.39 34.90 -4.53
CA GLU A 418 -7.52 35.37 -5.62
C GLU A 418 -6.04 35.12 -5.33
N MET A 419 -5.57 35.41 -4.12
CA MET A 419 -4.18 35.20 -3.72
C MET A 419 -3.80 33.71 -3.75
N VAL A 420 -4.64 32.84 -3.20
CA VAL A 420 -4.37 31.40 -3.17
C VAL A 420 -4.41 30.80 -4.58
N THR A 421 -5.34 31.23 -5.43
CA THR A 421 -5.41 30.72 -6.81
C THR A 421 -4.32 31.30 -7.71
N ALA A 422 -3.83 32.51 -7.44
CA ALA A 422 -2.74 33.14 -8.20
C ALA A 422 -1.36 32.48 -7.99
N THR A 423 -1.20 31.66 -6.95
CA THR A 423 0.06 30.91 -6.75
C THR A 423 0.16 29.64 -7.60
N PHE A 424 -0.92 29.26 -8.30
CA PHE A 424 -0.93 28.10 -9.19
C PHE A 424 -0.55 28.51 -10.60
N ASP A 425 0.33 27.73 -11.23
CA ASP A 425 0.56 27.84 -12.67
C ASP A 425 -0.35 26.85 -13.40
N PHE A 426 -1.31 27.41 -14.15
CA PHE A 426 -2.23 26.61 -14.96
C PHE A 426 -1.63 26.13 -16.29
N GLY A 427 -0.40 26.55 -16.59
CA GLY A 427 0.38 26.14 -17.75
C GLY A 427 1.02 24.76 -17.63
N HIS A 428 1.69 24.37 -18.72
CA HIS A 428 2.31 23.06 -18.88
C HIS A 428 3.79 23.00 -18.41
N ASN A 429 4.40 24.12 -18.02
CA ASN A 429 5.83 24.23 -17.67
C ASN A 429 6.08 24.26 -16.15
N ARG A 430 5.50 23.32 -15.40
CA ARG A 430 5.66 23.28 -13.93
C ARG A 430 6.94 22.55 -13.52
N SER A 431 7.63 23.05 -12.49
CA SER A 431 8.74 22.31 -11.87
C SER A 431 8.23 21.31 -10.84
N ALA A 432 9.07 20.35 -10.44
CA ALA A 432 8.74 19.39 -9.37
C ALA A 432 8.46 20.11 -8.02
N ASP A 433 9.24 21.14 -7.69
CA ASP A 433 9.07 21.93 -6.46
C ASP A 433 7.73 22.67 -6.42
N GLN A 434 7.27 23.14 -7.58
CA GLN A 434 6.01 23.84 -7.70
C GLN A 434 4.82 22.90 -7.46
N TRP A 435 4.89 21.66 -7.93
CA TRP A 435 3.89 20.64 -7.61
C TRP A 435 3.82 20.31 -6.12
N THR A 436 4.97 20.21 -5.45
CA THR A 436 5.05 19.98 -4.00
C THR A 436 4.45 21.14 -3.21
N TYR A 437 4.77 22.38 -3.61
CA TYR A 437 4.19 23.59 -3.03
C TYR A 437 2.67 23.65 -3.22
N GLU A 438 2.17 23.46 -4.43
CA GLU A 438 0.73 23.50 -4.78
C GLU A 438 -0.09 22.52 -3.93
N ARG A 439 0.47 21.36 -3.58
CA ARG A 439 -0.17 20.41 -2.66
C ARG A 439 -0.11 20.83 -1.20
N SER A 440 1.00 21.40 -0.74
CA SER A 440 1.14 21.85 0.65
C SER A 440 0.07 22.87 1.05
N ILE A 441 -0.43 23.65 0.08
CA ILE A 441 -1.46 24.67 0.29
C ILE A 441 -2.90 24.15 0.13
N LEU A 442 -3.12 22.85 -0.08
CA LEU A 442 -4.45 22.25 -0.21
C LEU A 442 -5.40 22.61 0.96
N PRO A 443 -4.98 22.66 2.25
CA PRO A 443 -5.84 23.13 3.33
C PRO A 443 -6.36 24.56 3.13
N HIS A 444 -5.52 25.43 2.56
CA HIS A 444 -5.90 26.81 2.22
C HIS A 444 -6.87 26.85 1.04
N VAL A 445 -6.64 26.04 0.01
CA VAL A 445 -7.56 25.85 -1.12
C VAL A 445 -8.94 25.36 -0.64
N ASN A 446 -8.96 24.38 0.28
CA ASN A 446 -10.19 23.88 0.92
C ASN A 446 -10.92 24.96 1.71
N ARG A 447 -10.17 25.83 2.38
CA ARG A 447 -10.76 26.97 3.08
C ARG A 447 -11.33 28.00 2.10
N CYS A 448 -10.65 28.26 0.99
CA CYS A 448 -11.12 29.15 -0.09
C CYS A 448 -12.44 28.64 -0.71
N PHE A 449 -12.61 27.32 -0.87
CA PHE A 449 -13.86 26.71 -1.32
C PHE A 449 -15.01 27.00 -0.33
N ALA A 450 -14.77 26.77 0.96
CA ALA A 450 -15.77 27.07 1.99
C ALA A 450 -16.11 28.58 2.03
N ILE A 451 -15.11 29.46 1.87
CA ILE A 451 -15.32 30.91 1.81
C ILE A 451 -16.17 31.30 0.59
N LEU A 452 -15.91 30.73 -0.58
CA LEU A 452 -16.67 31.02 -1.79
C LEU A 452 -18.14 30.61 -1.64
N LEU A 453 -18.41 29.44 -1.05
CA LEU A 453 -19.77 28.92 -0.83
C LEU A 453 -20.53 29.59 0.32
N SER A 454 -19.86 30.22 1.28
CA SER A 454 -20.51 30.83 2.45
C SER A 454 -20.61 32.35 2.37
N ASP A 455 -19.53 33.01 1.95
CA ASP A 455 -19.41 34.48 2.03
C ASP A 455 -19.64 35.17 0.67
N LEU A 456 -19.41 34.48 -0.45
CA LEU A 456 -19.40 35.08 -1.78
C LEU A 456 -20.59 34.72 -2.66
N THR A 457 -21.40 33.74 -2.25
CA THR A 457 -22.60 33.25 -2.98
C THR A 457 -23.87 33.69 -2.24
N PRO A 458 -24.48 34.82 -2.62
CA PRO A 458 -25.66 35.34 -1.92
C PRO A 458 -26.93 34.62 -2.40
N GLY A 459 -27.25 33.46 -1.82
CA GLY A 459 -28.50 32.74 -2.10
C GLY A 459 -28.63 32.25 -3.56
N GLU A 460 -29.87 32.08 -4.04
CA GLU A 460 -30.16 31.50 -5.37
C GLU A 460 -30.05 32.46 -6.57
N GLY A 461 -29.57 33.70 -6.37
CA GLY A 461 -29.49 34.72 -7.43
C GLY A 461 -28.23 34.65 -8.32
N PRO A 462 -28.19 35.44 -9.42
CA PRO A 462 -27.07 35.45 -10.36
C PRO A 462 -25.78 36.00 -9.74
N LEU A 463 -24.67 35.33 -10.02
CA LEU A 463 -23.35 35.69 -9.48
C LEU A 463 -22.71 36.86 -10.23
N ASP A 464 -22.00 37.72 -9.48
CA ASP A 464 -21.20 38.79 -10.07
C ASP A 464 -20.00 38.24 -10.87
N VAL A 465 -19.54 39.01 -11.87
CA VAL A 465 -18.47 38.59 -12.81
C VAL A 465 -17.18 38.20 -12.10
N GLN A 466 -16.80 38.89 -11.02
CA GLN A 466 -15.56 38.60 -10.29
C GLN A 466 -15.68 37.31 -9.50
N THR A 467 -16.80 37.10 -8.81
CA THR A 467 -17.06 35.86 -8.07
C THR A 467 -17.08 34.64 -8.99
N ARG A 468 -17.62 34.76 -10.22
CA ARG A 468 -17.54 33.68 -11.23
C ARG A 468 -16.11 33.38 -11.67
N LYS A 469 -15.28 34.41 -11.91
CA LYS A 469 -13.86 34.22 -12.26
C LYS A 469 -13.08 33.53 -11.14
N LEU A 470 -13.37 33.87 -9.89
CA LEU A 470 -12.78 33.21 -8.72
C LEU A 470 -13.26 31.76 -8.58
N ALA A 471 -14.55 31.49 -8.81
CA ALA A 471 -15.09 30.13 -8.82
C ALA A 471 -14.40 29.28 -9.89
N TYR A 472 -14.23 29.82 -11.10
CA TYR A 472 -13.51 29.14 -12.18
C TYR A 472 -12.04 28.86 -11.85
N ARG A 473 -11.27 29.86 -11.39
CA ARG A 473 -9.86 29.67 -11.01
C ARG A 473 -9.71 28.65 -9.89
N LEU A 474 -10.59 28.71 -8.88
CA LEU A 474 -10.59 27.75 -7.79
C LEU A 474 -10.97 26.34 -8.29
N ALA A 475 -11.88 26.23 -9.27
CA ALA A 475 -12.24 24.96 -9.90
C ALA A 475 -11.05 24.35 -10.64
N GLN A 476 -10.26 25.18 -11.35
CA GLN A 476 -9.02 24.76 -11.99
C GLN A 476 -8.02 24.25 -10.96
N THR A 477 -7.84 24.96 -9.85
CA THR A 477 -6.99 24.53 -8.73
C THR A 477 -7.43 23.17 -8.17
N TYR A 478 -8.73 22.99 -7.93
CA TYR A 478 -9.29 21.72 -7.45
C TYR A 478 -9.08 20.57 -8.44
N SER A 479 -9.30 20.84 -9.74
CA SER A 479 -9.08 19.88 -10.82
C SER A 479 -7.61 19.45 -10.89
N GLN A 480 -6.67 20.40 -10.78
CA GLN A 480 -5.24 20.11 -10.74
C GLN A 480 -4.80 19.27 -9.53
N LEU A 481 -5.43 19.49 -8.37
CA LEU A 481 -5.17 18.74 -7.14
C LEU A 481 -5.88 17.38 -7.09
N GLY A 482 -6.61 17.00 -8.15
CA GLY A 482 -7.31 15.71 -8.22
C GLY A 482 -8.67 15.68 -7.52
N GLN A 483 -9.16 16.81 -7.01
CA GLN A 483 -10.40 16.92 -6.24
C GLN A 483 -11.60 17.13 -7.18
N MET A 484 -11.95 16.10 -7.95
CA MET A 484 -12.92 16.19 -9.05
C MET A 484 -14.30 16.66 -8.60
N LYS A 485 -14.86 16.10 -7.53
CA LYS A 485 -16.20 16.50 -7.02
C LYS A 485 -16.27 17.97 -6.64
N GLY A 486 -15.25 18.47 -5.95
CA GLY A 486 -15.17 19.89 -5.58
C GLY A 486 -15.01 20.78 -6.81
N ALA A 487 -14.19 20.36 -7.78
CA ALA A 487 -14.04 21.06 -9.06
C ALA A 487 -15.38 21.14 -9.81
N THR A 488 -16.11 20.03 -9.92
CA THR A 488 -17.43 19.93 -10.56
C THR A 488 -18.40 20.95 -9.97
N THR A 489 -18.53 21.01 -8.64
CA THR A 489 -19.40 21.98 -7.96
C THR A 489 -19.01 23.43 -8.27
N LEU A 490 -17.71 23.73 -8.30
CA LEU A 490 -17.23 25.08 -8.60
C LEU A 490 -17.41 25.48 -10.07
N TYR A 491 -17.22 24.54 -11.00
CA TYR A 491 -17.46 24.77 -12.42
C TYR A 491 -18.96 24.97 -12.70
N GLU A 492 -19.82 24.18 -12.08
CA GLU A 492 -21.27 24.36 -12.13
C GLU A 492 -21.67 25.74 -11.60
N LEU A 493 -21.09 26.14 -10.46
CA LEU A 493 -21.28 27.47 -9.89
C LEU A 493 -20.81 28.59 -10.82
N ALA A 494 -19.67 28.42 -11.50
CA ALA A 494 -19.14 29.40 -12.46
C ALA A 494 -20.02 29.55 -13.72
N LEU A 495 -20.74 28.48 -14.10
CA LEU A 495 -21.64 28.45 -15.26
C LEU A 495 -23.10 28.81 -14.92
N ARG A 496 -23.43 28.95 -13.63
CA ARG A 496 -24.77 29.31 -13.15
C ARG A 496 -25.23 30.66 -13.70
N ASP A 497 -26.45 30.69 -14.22
CA ASP A 497 -27.12 31.89 -14.77
C ASP A 497 -26.31 32.64 -15.84
N LEU A 498 -25.41 31.94 -16.55
CA LEU A 498 -24.67 32.51 -17.65
C LEU A 498 -25.60 32.60 -18.87
N GLU A 499 -26.16 33.79 -19.16
CA GLU A 499 -26.85 34.05 -20.43
C GLU A 499 -25.83 34.04 -21.58
N LEU A 500 -25.68 32.85 -22.18
CA LEU A 500 -24.75 32.50 -23.27
C LEU A 500 -24.84 33.37 -24.53
N ARG A 501 -25.78 34.31 -24.62
CA ARG A 501 -25.96 35.19 -25.78
C ARG A 501 -25.25 36.54 -25.63
N SER A 502 -24.72 36.88 -24.45
CA SER A 502 -24.21 38.22 -24.14
C SER A 502 -22.71 38.31 -23.82
N THR A 503 -22.01 37.20 -23.66
CA THR A 503 -20.61 37.19 -23.19
C THR A 503 -19.62 36.90 -24.31
N SER A 504 -18.79 37.88 -24.67
CA SER A 504 -17.67 37.75 -25.62
C SER A 504 -16.39 37.15 -25.00
N ASP A 505 -16.48 36.48 -23.86
CA ASP A 505 -15.34 36.01 -23.05
C ASP A 505 -14.96 34.57 -23.42
N SER A 506 -13.76 34.37 -23.99
CA SER A 506 -13.24 33.05 -24.38
C SER A 506 -13.08 32.10 -23.19
N ALA A 507 -12.94 32.62 -21.97
CA ALA A 507 -12.85 31.84 -20.75
C ALA A 507 -14.08 30.94 -20.51
N VAL A 508 -15.24 31.29 -21.06
CA VAL A 508 -16.47 30.49 -20.95
C VAL A 508 -16.30 29.12 -21.61
N ILE A 509 -15.60 29.04 -22.75
CA ILE A 509 -15.30 27.77 -23.42
C ILE A 509 -14.42 26.89 -22.54
N ASP A 510 -13.40 27.50 -21.91
CA ASP A 510 -12.49 26.79 -21.02
C ASP A 510 -13.21 26.25 -19.77
N VAL A 511 -14.15 27.02 -19.23
CA VAL A 511 -15.01 26.60 -18.12
C VAL A 511 -15.87 25.40 -18.55
N MET A 512 -16.54 25.47 -19.70
CA MET A 512 -17.37 24.37 -20.21
C MET A 512 -16.56 23.09 -20.48
N ASN A 513 -15.41 23.22 -21.14
CA ASN A 513 -14.55 22.09 -21.44
C ASN A 513 -13.97 21.49 -20.15
N SER A 514 -13.51 22.30 -19.21
CA SER A 514 -13.00 21.82 -17.92
C SER A 514 -14.10 21.16 -17.08
N TYR A 515 -15.33 21.69 -17.14
CA TYR A 515 -16.49 21.06 -16.51
C TYR A 515 -16.81 19.71 -17.12
N GLY A 516 -16.87 19.64 -18.46
CA GLY A 516 -17.06 18.39 -19.20
C GLY A 516 -16.00 17.35 -18.86
N ILE A 517 -14.72 17.74 -18.74
CA ILE A 517 -13.64 16.85 -18.29
C ILE A 517 -13.91 16.31 -16.87
N CYS A 518 -14.34 17.16 -15.93
CA CYS A 518 -14.64 16.70 -14.56
C CYS A 518 -15.83 15.74 -14.53
N LEU A 519 -16.89 16.03 -15.31
CA LEU A 519 -18.04 15.13 -15.45
C LEU A 519 -17.64 13.78 -16.07
N ARG A 520 -16.77 13.78 -17.09
CA ARG A 520 -16.21 12.56 -17.68
C ARG A 520 -15.44 11.75 -16.64
N LEU A 521 -14.60 12.39 -15.83
CA LEU A 521 -13.83 11.73 -14.76
C LEU A 521 -14.73 11.20 -13.62
N GLU A 522 -15.94 11.74 -13.47
CA GLU A 522 -17.00 11.20 -12.60
C GLU A 522 -17.87 10.12 -13.29
N ALA A 523 -17.50 9.69 -14.50
CA ALA A 523 -18.24 8.74 -15.34
C ALA A 523 -19.64 9.23 -15.79
N LYS A 524 -19.91 10.54 -15.75
CA LYS A 524 -21.14 11.18 -16.28
C LYS A 524 -20.96 11.56 -17.75
N TYR A 525 -20.77 10.55 -18.59
CA TYR A 525 -20.36 10.74 -19.99
C TYR A 525 -21.37 11.52 -20.84
N GLU A 526 -22.67 11.31 -20.64
CA GLU A 526 -23.71 12.02 -21.41
C GLU A 526 -23.70 13.52 -21.12
N ASP A 527 -23.60 13.90 -19.85
CA ASP A 527 -23.57 15.30 -19.45
C ASP A 527 -22.26 15.97 -19.86
N ALA A 528 -21.13 15.25 -19.74
CA ALA A 528 -19.86 15.70 -20.28
C ALA A 528 -19.94 15.99 -21.79
N ALA A 529 -20.54 15.08 -22.57
CA ALA A 529 -20.73 15.24 -24.00
C ALA A 529 -21.62 16.45 -24.34
N LYS A 530 -22.71 16.68 -23.59
CA LYS A 530 -23.57 17.86 -23.74
C LYS A 530 -22.78 19.15 -23.54
N TRP A 531 -21.91 19.22 -22.54
CA TRP A 531 -21.12 20.42 -22.27
C TRP A 531 -20.05 20.69 -23.33
N HIS A 532 -19.37 19.65 -23.84
CA HIS A 532 -18.45 19.82 -24.97
C HIS A 532 -19.18 20.18 -26.28
N ALA A 533 -20.36 19.62 -26.52
CA ALA A 533 -21.19 20.00 -27.68
C ALA A 533 -21.62 21.48 -27.60
N ARG A 534 -22.01 21.95 -26.41
CA ARG A 534 -22.29 23.38 -26.16
C ARG A 534 -21.06 24.26 -26.36
N ALA A 535 -19.89 23.84 -25.89
CA ALA A 535 -18.65 24.56 -26.12
C ALA A 535 -18.34 24.69 -27.62
N LYS A 536 -18.58 23.63 -28.39
CA LYS A 536 -18.42 23.62 -29.85
C LYS A 536 -19.38 24.57 -30.55
N GLU A 537 -20.67 24.52 -30.21
CA GLU A 537 -21.70 25.45 -30.73
C GLU A 537 -21.33 26.92 -30.44
N PHE A 538 -20.78 27.19 -29.26
CA PHE A 538 -20.31 28.52 -28.88
C PHE A 538 -19.12 29.00 -29.73
N ILE A 539 -18.16 28.11 -30.01
CA ILE A 539 -17.03 28.39 -30.91
C ILE A 539 -17.53 28.65 -32.34
N GLU A 540 -18.47 27.84 -32.85
CA GLU A 540 -19.04 28.00 -34.20
C GLU A 540 -19.69 29.36 -34.39
N ASN A 541 -20.50 29.78 -33.41
CA ASN A 541 -21.24 31.04 -33.42
C ASN A 541 -20.41 32.28 -33.03
N ALA A 542 -19.11 32.11 -32.74
CA ALA A 542 -18.23 33.21 -32.37
C ALA A 542 -18.07 34.25 -33.49
N PRO A 543 -18.10 35.56 -33.17
CA PRO A 543 -17.94 36.63 -34.16
C PRO A 543 -16.53 36.66 -34.76
N PRO A 544 -16.33 37.12 -36.02
CA PRO A 544 -15.02 37.17 -36.66
C PRO A 544 -13.95 37.97 -35.88
N SER A 545 -14.36 38.96 -35.08
CA SER A 545 -13.47 39.74 -34.22
C SER A 545 -12.79 38.92 -33.11
N TRP A 546 -13.28 37.71 -32.80
CA TRP A 546 -12.66 36.82 -31.83
C TRP A 546 -11.31 36.26 -32.29
N GLU A 547 -11.10 36.08 -33.59
CA GLU A 547 -9.84 35.57 -34.14
C GLU A 547 -8.64 36.47 -33.79
N LEU A 548 -8.89 37.76 -33.50
CA LEU A 548 -7.89 38.73 -33.07
C LEU A 548 -7.69 38.80 -31.55
N SER A 549 -8.62 38.25 -30.74
CA SER A 549 -8.63 38.41 -29.27
C SER A 549 -8.23 37.17 -28.49
N ILE A 550 -8.32 35.99 -29.13
CA ILE A 550 -7.99 34.70 -28.51
C ILE A 550 -6.56 34.35 -28.91
N GLY A 551 -5.72 33.95 -27.95
CA GLY A 551 -4.36 33.49 -28.20
C GLY A 551 -4.31 32.14 -28.91
N GLY A 552 -4.88 32.04 -30.12
CA GLY A 552 -4.95 30.83 -30.94
C GLY A 552 -6.04 30.91 -32.02
N SER A 553 -5.91 30.08 -33.05
CA SER A 553 -6.90 29.93 -34.13
C SER A 553 -8.23 29.37 -33.60
N LYS A 554 -9.37 29.88 -34.10
CA LYS A 554 -10.73 29.34 -33.83
C LYS A 554 -10.78 27.82 -34.07
N ARG A 555 -10.05 27.33 -35.07
CA ARG A 555 -9.91 25.91 -35.40
C ARG A 555 -9.20 25.12 -34.30
N LEU A 556 -8.12 25.64 -33.73
CA LEU A 556 -7.39 24.96 -32.63
C LEU A 556 -8.24 24.77 -31.38
N LYS A 557 -9.07 25.75 -31.04
CA LYS A 557 -10.00 25.65 -29.90
C LYS A 557 -11.11 24.62 -30.15
N MET A 558 -11.55 24.52 -31.40
CA MET A 558 -12.49 23.48 -31.83
C MET A 558 -11.86 22.09 -31.70
N LEU A 559 -10.62 21.92 -32.19
CA LEU A 559 -9.88 20.66 -32.08
C LEU A 559 -9.65 20.24 -30.64
N GLU A 560 -9.38 21.18 -29.71
CA GLU A 560 -9.28 20.86 -28.27
C GLU A 560 -10.60 20.34 -27.69
N THR A 561 -11.73 20.89 -28.12
CA THR A 561 -13.06 20.46 -27.70
C THR A 561 -13.40 19.07 -28.26
N GLU A 562 -13.07 18.84 -29.53
CA GLU A 562 -13.24 17.53 -30.20
C GLU A 562 -12.33 16.46 -29.60
N LEU A 563 -11.12 16.82 -29.17
CA LEU A 563 -10.19 15.94 -28.45
C LEU A 563 -10.82 15.43 -27.15
N ASN A 564 -11.53 16.29 -26.41
CA ASN A 564 -12.23 15.89 -25.20
C ASN A 564 -13.42 14.96 -25.48
N LEU A 565 -14.15 15.18 -26.59
CA LEU A 565 -15.21 14.26 -27.05
C LEU A 565 -14.66 12.90 -27.46
N ALA A 566 -13.50 12.86 -28.12
CA ALA A 566 -12.82 11.62 -28.46
C ALA A 566 -12.39 10.85 -27.19
N ALA A 567 -11.93 11.56 -26.15
CA ALA A 567 -11.64 10.96 -24.84
C ALA A 567 -12.88 10.36 -24.15
N ILE A 568 -14.07 10.96 -24.31
CA ILE A 568 -15.33 10.35 -23.84
C ILE A 568 -15.63 9.05 -24.58
N SER A 569 -15.46 9.04 -25.92
CA SER A 569 -15.67 7.82 -26.70
C SER A 569 -14.68 6.71 -26.32
N LEU A 570 -13.45 7.07 -25.96
CA LEU A 570 -12.47 6.13 -25.41
C LEU A 570 -12.95 5.50 -24.10
N ASP A 571 -13.38 6.32 -23.13
CA ASP A 571 -13.85 5.85 -21.82
C ASP A 571 -15.13 5.01 -21.90
N GLN A 572 -15.95 5.24 -22.94
CA GLN A 572 -17.17 4.46 -23.23
C GLN A 572 -16.89 3.17 -24.02
N GLY A 573 -15.63 2.79 -24.25
CA GLY A 573 -15.27 1.57 -24.97
C GLY A 573 -15.42 1.64 -26.50
N ARG A 574 -15.81 2.79 -27.06
CA ARG A 574 -15.92 3.00 -28.52
C ARG A 574 -14.56 3.36 -29.13
N HIS A 575 -13.61 2.43 -29.01
CA HIS A 575 -12.22 2.64 -29.39
C HIS A 575 -12.03 2.92 -30.89
N GLY A 576 -12.85 2.30 -31.76
CA GLY A 576 -12.79 2.53 -33.21
C GLY A 576 -13.14 3.98 -33.61
N ASP A 577 -14.22 4.52 -33.05
CA ASP A 577 -14.64 5.91 -33.29
C ASP A 577 -13.62 6.90 -32.73
N ALA A 578 -13.16 6.65 -31.49
CA ALA A 578 -12.15 7.48 -30.85
C ALA A 578 -10.84 7.53 -31.66
N LYS A 579 -10.38 6.37 -32.17
CA LYS A 579 -9.18 6.30 -33.02
C LYS A 579 -9.31 7.17 -34.27
N LYS A 580 -10.41 7.02 -35.02
CA LYS A 580 -10.64 7.75 -36.27
C LYS A 580 -10.65 9.27 -36.04
N GLU A 581 -11.30 9.70 -34.96
CA GLU A 581 -11.39 11.11 -34.62
C GLU A 581 -10.04 11.68 -34.15
N LEU A 582 -9.28 10.93 -33.34
CA LEU A 582 -7.94 11.32 -32.89
C LEU A 582 -6.93 11.40 -34.05
N GLU A 583 -7.00 10.50 -35.03
CA GLU A 583 -6.16 10.55 -36.24
C GLU A 583 -6.45 11.82 -37.06
N ARG A 584 -7.74 12.17 -37.22
CA ARG A 584 -8.16 13.41 -37.89
C ARG A 584 -7.68 14.66 -37.14
N ILE A 585 -7.84 14.70 -35.82
CA ILE A 585 -7.41 15.85 -35.00
C ILE A 585 -5.89 16.00 -35.08
N LEU A 586 -5.16 14.88 -35.00
CA LEU A 586 -3.71 14.86 -35.02
C LEU A 586 -3.16 15.43 -36.34
N GLU A 587 -3.69 15.00 -37.48
CA GLU A 587 -3.28 15.48 -38.80
C GLU A 587 -3.42 17.01 -38.90
N GLN A 588 -4.57 17.54 -38.47
CA GLN A 588 -4.83 18.99 -38.50
C GLN A 588 -3.94 19.77 -37.52
N GLN A 589 -3.66 19.24 -36.33
CA GLN A 589 -2.74 19.86 -35.38
C GLN A 589 -1.29 19.83 -35.87
N GLN A 590 -0.86 18.75 -36.52
CA GLN A 590 0.48 18.63 -37.09
C GLN A 590 0.72 19.64 -38.21
N GLU A 591 -0.28 19.87 -39.08
CA GLU A 591 -0.21 20.89 -40.14
C GLU A 591 -0.10 22.31 -39.59
N GLU A 592 -0.86 22.64 -38.55
CA GLU A 592 -0.95 24.02 -38.02
C GLU A 592 0.12 24.38 -36.99
N LEU A 593 0.47 23.46 -36.10
CA LEU A 593 1.34 23.70 -34.93
C LEU A 593 2.68 22.97 -35.01
N GLY A 594 2.78 21.95 -35.87
CA GLY A 594 3.93 21.06 -35.94
C GLY A 594 3.86 19.90 -34.95
N GLU A 595 4.77 18.95 -35.13
CA GLU A 595 4.75 17.65 -34.45
C GLU A 595 5.10 17.73 -32.95
N SER A 596 5.94 18.70 -32.57
CA SER A 596 6.46 18.87 -31.21
C SER A 596 5.64 19.84 -30.35
N ASP A 597 4.49 20.31 -30.83
CA ASP A 597 3.61 21.18 -30.04
C ASP A 597 2.92 20.41 -28.89
N VAL A 598 2.59 21.10 -27.79
CA VAL A 598 1.99 20.50 -26.60
C VAL A 598 0.62 19.88 -26.89
N ALA A 599 -0.20 20.53 -27.73
CA ALA A 599 -1.51 20.01 -28.11
C ALA A 599 -1.35 18.74 -28.98
N THR A 600 -0.44 18.78 -29.96
CA THR A 600 -0.12 17.63 -30.82
C THR A 600 0.38 16.43 -30.01
N VAL A 601 1.30 16.66 -29.07
CA VAL A 601 1.82 15.61 -28.16
C VAL A 601 0.72 15.06 -27.24
N LYS A 602 -0.25 15.88 -26.81
CA LYS A 602 -1.41 15.42 -26.03
C LYS A 602 -2.32 14.50 -26.85
N THR A 603 -2.57 14.83 -28.12
CA THR A 603 -3.34 13.98 -29.04
C THR A 603 -2.62 12.67 -29.34
N GLN A 604 -1.30 12.73 -29.57
CA GLN A 604 -0.43 11.54 -29.72
C GLN A 604 -0.53 10.60 -28.51
N TRP A 605 -0.51 11.16 -27.30
CA TRP A 605 -0.66 10.41 -26.06
C TRP A 605 -2.02 9.70 -25.94
N GLN A 606 -3.11 10.39 -26.28
CA GLN A 606 -4.44 9.77 -26.26
C GLN A 606 -4.59 8.71 -27.34
N LEU A 607 -4.07 8.95 -28.54
CA LEU A 607 -4.08 7.97 -29.63
C LEU A 607 -3.25 6.72 -29.27
N ALA A 608 -2.12 6.88 -28.57
CA ALA A 608 -1.33 5.77 -28.05
C ALA A 608 -2.14 4.92 -27.04
N GLN A 609 -2.92 5.55 -26.15
CA GLN A 609 -3.83 4.84 -25.24
C GLN A 609 -4.93 4.07 -25.98
N VAL A 610 -5.54 4.66 -27.01
CA VAL A 610 -6.55 3.95 -27.82
C VAL A 610 -5.94 2.75 -28.52
N LEU A 611 -4.77 2.91 -29.13
CA LEU A 611 -4.06 1.83 -29.80
C LEU A 611 -3.68 0.70 -28.83
N TYR A 612 -3.26 1.05 -27.61
CA TYR A 612 -3.00 0.09 -26.54
C TYR A 612 -4.25 -0.72 -26.19
N LEU A 613 -5.38 -0.04 -25.93
CA LEU A 613 -6.65 -0.71 -25.58
C LEU A 613 -7.21 -1.57 -26.72
N MET A 614 -6.89 -1.24 -27.98
CA MET A 614 -7.21 -2.05 -29.15
C MET A 614 -6.23 -3.23 -29.37
N GLY A 615 -5.23 -3.42 -28.51
CA GLY A 615 -4.20 -4.46 -28.66
C GLY A 615 -3.19 -4.19 -29.79
N ASN A 616 -3.14 -2.98 -30.33
CA ASN A 616 -2.11 -2.56 -31.29
C ASN A 616 -0.87 -2.03 -30.54
N LEU A 617 -0.20 -2.96 -29.84
CA LEU A 617 0.89 -2.65 -28.92
C LEU A 617 2.08 -1.99 -29.64
N GLY A 618 2.41 -2.41 -30.87
CA GLY A 618 3.52 -1.86 -31.66
C GLY A 618 3.37 -0.36 -31.93
N ASN A 619 2.22 0.04 -32.51
CA ASN A 619 1.96 1.45 -32.80
C ASN A 619 1.76 2.26 -31.52
N ALA A 620 1.20 1.66 -30.46
CA ALA A 620 1.09 2.31 -29.16
C ALA A 620 2.48 2.62 -28.57
N LEU A 621 3.41 1.66 -28.64
CA LEU A 621 4.78 1.81 -28.14
C LEU A 621 5.54 2.92 -28.87
N GLU A 622 5.45 2.97 -30.20
CA GLU A 622 6.10 4.02 -31.01
C GLU A 622 5.60 5.42 -30.61
N ARG A 623 4.28 5.60 -30.50
CA ARG A 623 3.69 6.88 -30.10
C ARG A 623 4.03 7.25 -28.65
N PHE A 624 3.99 6.30 -27.72
CA PHE A 624 4.41 6.57 -26.34
C PHE A 624 5.88 6.98 -26.23
N ARG A 625 6.78 6.37 -27.03
CA ARG A 625 8.19 6.79 -27.12
C ARG A 625 8.35 8.19 -27.68
N PHE A 626 7.62 8.53 -28.74
CA PHE A 626 7.61 9.88 -29.28
C PHE A 626 7.15 10.92 -28.23
N VAL A 627 6.08 10.61 -27.50
CA VAL A 627 5.58 11.47 -26.42
C VAL A 627 6.61 11.61 -25.30
N TYR A 628 7.26 10.51 -24.91
CA TYR A 628 8.31 10.52 -23.88
C TYR A 628 9.48 11.42 -24.29
N GLU A 629 10.03 11.26 -25.49
CA GLU A 629 11.16 12.08 -25.98
C GLU A 629 10.77 13.56 -26.09
N SER A 630 9.56 13.85 -26.58
CA SER A 630 9.05 15.22 -26.67
C SER A 630 8.91 15.88 -25.30
N ARG A 631 8.37 15.14 -24.30
CA ARG A 631 8.21 15.63 -22.92
C ARG A 631 9.57 15.75 -22.21
N LYS A 632 10.48 14.80 -22.42
CA LYS A 632 11.84 14.81 -21.92
C LYS A 632 12.62 16.03 -22.41
N ASN A 633 12.59 16.31 -23.71
CA ASN A 633 13.29 17.45 -24.29
C ASN A 633 12.73 18.80 -23.82
N ARG A 634 11.42 18.88 -23.55
CA ARG A 634 10.76 20.12 -23.13
C ARG A 634 10.81 20.38 -21.62
N TYR A 635 10.54 19.36 -20.81
CA TYR A 635 10.34 19.48 -19.35
C TYR A 635 11.45 18.83 -18.52
N GLY A 636 12.32 18.03 -19.16
CA GLY A 636 13.34 17.23 -18.49
C GLY A 636 12.84 15.87 -17.99
N ASP A 637 13.81 15.09 -17.52
CA ASP A 637 13.64 13.68 -17.14
C ASP A 637 12.86 13.44 -15.82
N HIS A 638 12.81 14.45 -14.95
CA HIS A 638 12.20 14.35 -13.62
C HIS A 638 10.76 14.87 -13.60
N HIS A 639 10.27 15.41 -14.71
CA HIS A 639 8.94 15.98 -14.77
C HIS A 639 7.86 14.88 -14.69
N PRO A 640 6.78 15.06 -13.90
CA PRO A 640 5.75 14.03 -13.70
C PRO A 640 5.14 13.48 -14.98
N THR A 641 4.88 14.33 -15.99
CA THR A 641 4.31 13.89 -17.27
C THR A 641 5.30 13.11 -18.14
N THR A 642 6.61 13.36 -17.99
CA THR A 642 7.68 12.57 -18.64
C THR A 642 7.75 11.19 -17.99
N LEU A 643 7.73 11.13 -16.65
CA LEU A 643 7.74 9.89 -15.88
C LEU A 643 6.47 9.06 -16.09
N GLU A 644 5.31 9.70 -16.27
CA GLU A 644 4.07 9.02 -16.68
C GLU A 644 4.23 8.36 -18.05
N ALA A 645 4.87 9.03 -19.01
CA ALA A 645 5.14 8.43 -20.31
C ALA A 645 6.12 7.24 -20.21
N ALA A 646 7.15 7.31 -19.36
CA ALA A 646 8.03 6.17 -19.07
C ALA A 646 7.27 4.98 -18.45
N HIS A 647 6.31 5.24 -17.56
CA HIS A 647 5.45 4.22 -16.98
C HIS A 647 4.46 3.60 -18.00
N SER A 648 3.90 4.39 -18.93
CA SER A 648 3.04 3.83 -19.98
C SER A 648 3.82 2.97 -20.96
N ILE A 649 5.06 3.37 -21.31
CA ILE A 649 5.97 2.54 -22.12
C ILE A 649 6.21 1.19 -21.44
N SER A 650 6.48 1.16 -20.13
CA SER A 650 6.68 -0.11 -19.41
C SER A 650 5.43 -0.97 -19.38
N THR A 651 4.24 -0.37 -19.31
CA THR A 651 2.97 -1.11 -19.38
C THR A 651 2.80 -1.77 -20.75
N VAL A 652 3.14 -1.08 -21.85
CA VAL A 652 3.10 -1.70 -23.19
C VAL A 652 4.15 -2.81 -23.32
N LEU A 653 5.34 -2.63 -22.75
CA LEU A 653 6.38 -3.66 -22.74
C LEU A 653 5.97 -4.89 -21.91
N GLU A 654 5.25 -4.71 -20.80
CA GLU A 654 4.67 -5.79 -20.01
C GLU A 654 3.69 -6.63 -20.84
N GLU A 655 2.74 -6.00 -21.53
CA GLU A 655 1.78 -6.69 -22.41
C GLU A 655 2.45 -7.37 -23.62
N MET A 656 3.62 -6.88 -24.05
CA MET A 656 4.44 -7.54 -25.07
C MET A 656 5.28 -8.72 -24.52
N GLY A 657 5.25 -8.98 -23.21
CA GLY A 657 6.07 -10.00 -22.55
C GLY A 657 7.53 -9.60 -22.30
N GLU A 658 7.89 -8.34 -22.52
CA GLU A 658 9.25 -7.79 -22.36
C GLU A 658 9.51 -7.33 -20.91
N TYR A 659 9.23 -8.21 -19.95
CA TYR A 659 9.18 -7.89 -18.50
C TYR A 659 10.48 -7.30 -17.95
N LEU A 660 11.64 -7.76 -18.42
CA LEU A 660 12.94 -7.26 -17.95
C LEU A 660 13.18 -5.80 -18.37
N LYS A 661 12.76 -5.43 -19.59
CA LYS A 661 12.87 -4.04 -20.08
C LYS A 661 11.88 -3.14 -19.35
N ALA A 662 10.65 -3.63 -19.14
CA ALA A 662 9.64 -2.93 -18.35
C ALA A 662 10.12 -2.66 -16.91
N LEU A 663 10.72 -3.68 -16.26
CA LEU A 663 11.24 -3.59 -14.89
C LEU A 663 12.40 -2.60 -14.77
N ALA A 664 13.35 -2.62 -15.73
CA ALA A 664 14.47 -1.68 -15.74
C ALA A 664 13.99 -0.22 -15.83
N LEU A 665 13.02 0.04 -16.73
CA LEU A 665 12.44 1.38 -16.90
C LEU A 665 11.67 1.82 -15.65
N LEU A 666 10.84 0.95 -15.07
CA LEU A 666 10.08 1.27 -13.86
C LEU A 666 10.96 1.51 -12.64
N ARG A 667 12.12 0.86 -12.52
CA ARG A 667 13.08 1.12 -11.44
C ARG A 667 13.67 2.53 -11.54
N GLU A 668 14.05 2.95 -12.74
CA GLU A 668 14.52 4.32 -12.98
C GLU A 668 13.40 5.35 -12.68
N VAL A 669 12.18 5.07 -13.15
CA VAL A 669 11.01 5.91 -12.85
C VAL A 669 10.75 5.98 -11.35
N LEU A 670 10.85 4.86 -10.64
CA LEU A 670 10.64 4.79 -9.20
C LEU A 670 11.67 5.63 -8.44
N GLU A 671 12.95 5.55 -8.79
CA GLU A 671 14.01 6.34 -8.16
C GLU A 671 13.75 7.85 -8.33
N LYS A 672 13.46 8.28 -9.57
CA LYS A 672 13.14 9.67 -9.89
C LYS A 672 11.86 10.16 -9.20
N GLN A 673 10.79 9.35 -9.23
CA GLN A 673 9.53 9.68 -8.55
C GLN A 673 9.71 9.73 -7.02
N THR A 674 10.51 8.84 -6.45
CA THR A 674 10.78 8.84 -5.00
C THR A 674 11.55 10.08 -4.58
N SER A 675 12.56 10.49 -5.36
CA SER A 675 13.33 11.71 -5.13
C SER A 675 12.48 12.98 -5.25
N CYS A 676 11.65 13.09 -6.30
CA CYS A 676 10.92 14.32 -6.59
C CYS A 676 9.54 14.43 -5.93
N LEU A 677 8.82 13.31 -5.78
CA LEU A 677 7.43 13.30 -5.31
C LEU A 677 7.28 12.70 -3.91
N GLY A 678 8.30 12.02 -3.42
CA GLY A 678 8.26 11.25 -2.18
C GLY A 678 7.73 9.82 -2.35
N THR A 679 7.92 9.01 -1.31
CA THR A 679 7.67 7.57 -1.30
C THR A 679 6.19 7.17 -1.31
N THR A 680 5.32 8.04 -0.78
CA THR A 680 3.88 7.81 -0.59
C THR A 680 3.00 8.49 -1.66
N HIS A 681 3.62 9.12 -2.65
CA HIS A 681 2.88 9.77 -3.73
C HIS A 681 2.17 8.75 -4.62
N TYR A 682 0.97 9.11 -5.12
CA TYR A 682 0.14 8.26 -6.00
C TYR A 682 0.94 7.63 -7.14
N SER A 683 1.68 8.43 -7.92
CA SER A 683 2.46 7.91 -9.06
C SER A 683 3.59 6.99 -8.61
N THR A 684 4.25 7.27 -7.48
CA THR A 684 5.32 6.44 -6.92
C THR A 684 4.78 5.08 -6.49
N LEU A 685 3.66 5.08 -5.76
CA LEU A 685 2.95 3.89 -5.32
C LEU A 685 2.39 3.08 -6.51
N LYS A 686 1.88 3.75 -7.55
CA LYS A 686 1.46 3.11 -8.80
C LYS A 686 2.64 2.37 -9.47
N THR A 687 3.79 3.02 -9.62
CA THR A 687 5.01 2.42 -10.18
C THR A 687 5.48 1.21 -9.37
N LYS A 688 5.53 1.31 -8.03
CA LYS A 688 5.83 0.16 -7.16
C LYS A 688 4.83 -0.99 -7.36
N ASN A 689 3.52 -0.69 -7.45
CA ASN A 689 2.49 -1.72 -7.67
C ASN A 689 2.68 -2.44 -9.02
N THR A 690 3.01 -1.70 -10.08
CA THR A 690 3.33 -2.31 -11.39
C THR A 690 4.60 -3.15 -11.33
N ILE A 691 5.63 -2.72 -10.58
CA ILE A 691 6.82 -3.55 -10.35
C ILE A 691 6.46 -4.86 -9.64
N ALA A 692 5.53 -4.82 -8.67
CA ALA A 692 5.05 -6.02 -7.99
C ALA A 692 4.31 -6.97 -8.95
N SER A 693 3.46 -6.43 -9.85
CA SER A 693 2.84 -7.19 -10.95
C SER A 693 3.88 -7.87 -11.85
N LEU A 694 4.94 -7.14 -12.23
CA LEU A 694 6.02 -7.71 -13.03
C LEU A 694 6.79 -8.81 -12.30
N TYR A 695 6.96 -8.71 -10.97
CA TYR A 695 7.53 -9.80 -10.19
C TYR A 695 6.63 -11.03 -10.19
N GLU A 696 5.31 -10.86 -10.09
CA GLU A 696 4.35 -11.95 -10.23
C GLU A 696 4.46 -12.63 -11.60
N CYS A 697 4.47 -11.84 -12.69
CA CYS A 697 4.61 -12.35 -14.06
C CYS A 697 5.92 -13.12 -14.29
N GLN A 698 6.98 -12.80 -13.54
CA GLN A 698 8.26 -13.51 -13.58
C GLN A 698 8.34 -14.73 -12.65
N GLY A 699 7.28 -15.02 -11.88
CA GLY A 699 7.27 -16.09 -10.89
C GLY A 699 8.03 -15.77 -9.59
N LEU A 700 8.45 -14.53 -9.40
CA LEU A 700 9.11 -14.01 -8.19
C LEU A 700 8.06 -13.61 -7.15
N TYR A 701 7.28 -14.60 -6.70
CA TYR A 701 6.08 -14.37 -5.89
C TYR A 701 6.37 -13.81 -4.50
N ASP A 702 7.51 -14.15 -3.88
CA ASP A 702 7.87 -13.62 -2.57
C ASP A 702 8.23 -12.13 -2.65
N GLU A 703 8.97 -11.72 -3.67
CA GLU A 703 9.26 -10.31 -3.96
C GLU A 703 8.00 -9.52 -4.29
N ALA A 704 7.12 -10.10 -5.12
CA ALA A 704 5.82 -9.53 -5.45
C ALA A 704 4.97 -9.32 -4.19
N LEU A 705 4.86 -10.34 -3.34
CA LEU A 705 4.05 -10.28 -2.12
C LEU A 705 4.58 -9.24 -1.14
N ARG A 706 5.91 -9.18 -0.95
CA ARG A 706 6.55 -8.19 -0.07
C ARG A 706 6.26 -6.77 -0.55
N MET A 707 6.39 -6.52 -1.85
CA MET A 707 6.16 -5.20 -2.43
C MET A 707 4.68 -4.82 -2.42
N SER A 708 3.76 -5.71 -2.82
CA SER A 708 2.33 -5.44 -2.81
C SER A 708 1.79 -5.19 -1.39
N ARG A 709 2.28 -5.91 -0.37
CA ARG A 709 1.93 -5.63 1.04
C ARG A 709 2.46 -4.29 1.52
N GLN A 710 3.67 -3.90 1.11
CA GLN A 710 4.21 -2.59 1.40
C GLN A 710 3.35 -1.49 0.76
N VAL A 711 3.00 -1.62 -0.51
CA VAL A 711 2.11 -0.67 -1.21
C VAL A 711 0.75 -0.60 -0.53
N MET A 712 0.15 -1.74 -0.18
CA MET A 712 -1.13 -1.80 0.52
C MET A 712 -1.08 -1.03 1.85
N LYS A 713 -0.03 -1.22 2.66
CA LYS A 713 0.16 -0.50 3.92
C LYS A 713 0.37 1.00 3.72
N GLU A 714 1.26 1.39 2.80
CA GLU A 714 1.48 2.80 2.46
C GLU A 714 0.19 3.47 1.96
N LEU A 715 -0.68 2.72 1.26
CA LEU A 715 -2.01 3.20 0.86
C LEU A 715 -3.01 3.32 2.01
N GLU A 716 -3.00 2.37 2.94
CA GLU A 716 -3.81 2.43 4.16
C GLU A 716 -3.42 3.65 5.01
N ASP A 717 -2.13 3.96 5.12
CA ASP A 717 -1.63 5.13 5.85
C ASP A 717 -2.06 6.45 5.17
N VAL A 718 -2.06 6.50 3.83
CA VAL A 718 -2.43 7.70 3.05
C VAL A 718 -3.95 7.92 2.96
N LEU A 719 -4.72 6.85 2.76
CA LEU A 719 -6.16 6.93 2.49
C LEU A 719 -7.02 6.67 3.74
N GLY A 720 -6.40 6.19 4.83
CA GLY A 720 -7.06 5.74 6.04
C GLY A 720 -7.52 4.27 5.96
N THR A 721 -7.36 3.54 7.06
CA THR A 721 -7.64 2.09 7.16
C THR A 721 -9.11 1.69 6.94
N ALA A 722 -10.05 2.62 7.14
CA ALA A 722 -11.48 2.42 6.92
C ALA A 722 -11.95 2.78 5.50
N ALA A 723 -11.04 3.24 4.62
CA ALA A 723 -11.41 3.64 3.28
C ALA A 723 -11.60 2.41 2.38
N ASN A 724 -12.84 2.15 1.97
CA ASN A 724 -13.14 1.36 0.76
C ASN A 724 -12.71 2.16 -0.47
N HIS A 725 -11.44 2.57 -0.58
CA HIS A 725 -10.97 3.31 -1.75
C HIS A 725 -10.73 2.31 -2.90
N PRO A 726 -11.26 2.55 -4.13
CA PRO A 726 -11.17 1.58 -5.22
C PRO A 726 -9.76 1.09 -5.51
N TRP A 727 -8.77 1.98 -5.40
CA TRP A 727 -7.38 1.60 -5.61
C TRP A 727 -6.84 0.67 -4.52
N LEU A 728 -7.16 0.91 -3.25
CA LEU A 728 -6.75 0.02 -2.17
C LEU A 728 -7.39 -1.37 -2.35
N LEU A 729 -8.65 -1.42 -2.78
CA LEU A 729 -9.34 -2.69 -3.06
C LEU A 729 -8.69 -3.45 -4.23
N ARG A 730 -8.26 -2.77 -5.30
CA ARG A 730 -7.51 -3.41 -6.39
C ARG A 730 -6.15 -3.91 -5.95
N VAL A 731 -5.43 -3.15 -5.12
CA VAL A 731 -4.15 -3.61 -4.55
C VAL A 731 -4.37 -4.82 -3.64
N ARG A 732 -5.47 -4.86 -2.86
CA ARG A 732 -5.86 -6.06 -2.10
C ARG A 732 -6.09 -7.27 -3.01
N CYS A 733 -6.77 -7.09 -4.15
CA CYS A 733 -6.89 -8.17 -5.14
C CYS A 733 -5.53 -8.63 -5.66
N GLY A 734 -4.61 -7.71 -5.98
CA GLY A 734 -3.25 -8.06 -6.41
C GLY A 734 -2.44 -8.79 -5.32
N VAL A 735 -2.59 -8.41 -4.05
CA VAL A 735 -2.01 -9.19 -2.92
C VAL A 735 -2.61 -10.60 -2.89
N ALA A 736 -3.93 -10.73 -3.06
CA ALA A 736 -4.62 -12.01 -3.06
C ALA A 736 -4.25 -12.89 -4.27
N ASP A 737 -4.00 -12.30 -5.44
CA ASP A 737 -3.51 -13.00 -6.64
C ASP A 737 -2.16 -13.67 -6.35
N VAL A 738 -1.22 -12.93 -5.77
CA VAL A 738 0.09 -13.48 -5.38
C VAL A 738 -0.04 -14.52 -4.27
N GLU A 739 -0.90 -14.29 -3.27
CA GLU A 739 -1.18 -15.27 -2.21
C GLU A 739 -1.76 -16.57 -2.77
N LEU A 740 -2.66 -16.49 -3.76
CA LEU A 740 -3.20 -17.64 -4.47
C LEU A 740 -2.08 -18.42 -5.19
N ARG A 741 -1.15 -17.73 -5.87
CA ARG A 741 0.01 -18.37 -6.53
C ARG A 741 0.95 -19.09 -5.56
N LEU A 742 1.10 -18.55 -4.35
CA LEU A 742 1.90 -19.14 -3.28
C LEU A 742 1.18 -20.25 -2.51
N GLY A 743 -0.08 -20.55 -2.85
CA GLY A 743 -0.90 -21.53 -2.12
C GLY A 743 -1.41 -21.06 -0.75
N LYS A 744 -1.31 -19.75 -0.45
CA LYS A 744 -1.85 -19.13 0.78
C LYS A 744 -3.34 -18.87 0.64
N TYR A 745 -4.12 -19.94 0.43
CA TYR A 745 -5.52 -19.86 0.02
C TYR A 745 -6.42 -19.13 1.01
N GLU A 746 -6.24 -19.31 2.32
CA GLU A 746 -7.07 -18.63 3.33
C GLU A 746 -6.80 -17.12 3.39
N ASP A 747 -5.56 -16.69 3.22
CA ASP A 747 -5.22 -15.26 3.16
C ASP A 747 -5.75 -14.63 1.87
N ALA A 748 -5.58 -15.31 0.73
CA ALA A 748 -6.14 -14.89 -0.55
C ALA A 748 -7.67 -14.77 -0.46
N ARG A 749 -8.34 -15.76 0.14
CA ARG A 749 -9.80 -15.75 0.34
C ARG A 749 -10.23 -14.54 1.16
N LYS A 750 -9.55 -14.23 2.25
CA LYS A 750 -9.86 -13.07 3.10
C LYS A 750 -9.69 -11.76 2.32
N ASN A 751 -8.58 -11.60 1.61
CA ASN A 751 -8.30 -10.37 0.85
C ASN A 751 -9.29 -10.17 -0.30
N TYR A 752 -9.60 -11.21 -1.09
CA TYR A 752 -10.63 -11.10 -2.12
C TYR A 752 -12.02 -10.85 -1.54
N THR A 753 -12.39 -11.50 -0.42
CA THR A 753 -13.71 -11.29 0.20
C THR A 753 -13.85 -9.84 0.66
N ALA A 754 -12.83 -9.29 1.33
CA ALA A 754 -12.81 -7.89 1.75
C ALA A 754 -12.85 -6.92 0.55
N ALA A 755 -12.13 -7.24 -0.54
CA ALA A 755 -12.17 -6.46 -1.76
C ALA A 755 -13.56 -6.48 -2.43
N TYR A 756 -14.17 -7.66 -2.53
CA TYR A 756 -15.51 -7.86 -3.09
C TYR A 756 -16.58 -7.10 -2.30
N GLU A 757 -16.56 -7.18 -0.97
CA GLU A 757 -17.46 -6.42 -0.09
C GLU A 757 -17.27 -4.92 -0.27
N GLY A 758 -16.01 -4.47 -0.37
CA GLY A 758 -15.66 -3.07 -0.61
C GLY A 758 -16.16 -2.55 -1.96
N PHE A 759 -16.01 -3.33 -3.04
CA PHE A 759 -16.51 -2.96 -4.37
C PHE A 759 -18.04 -2.95 -4.41
N THR A 760 -18.68 -3.97 -3.82
CA THR A 760 -20.15 -4.10 -3.74
C THR A 760 -20.77 -2.93 -2.98
N THR A 761 -20.19 -2.55 -1.83
CA THR A 761 -20.65 -1.40 -1.02
C THR A 761 -20.60 -0.08 -1.81
N ARG A 762 -19.74 0.02 -2.83
CA ARG A 762 -19.61 1.21 -3.69
C ARG A 762 -20.39 1.13 -4.99
N GLY A 763 -21.08 0.03 -5.27
CA GLY A 763 -21.73 -0.21 -6.56
C GLY A 763 -20.74 -0.43 -7.71
N MET A 764 -19.50 -0.82 -7.45
CA MET A 764 -18.47 -1.05 -8.47
C MET A 764 -18.50 -2.49 -9.00
N MET A 765 -19.59 -2.85 -9.68
CA MET A 765 -19.82 -4.23 -10.12
C MET A 765 -18.81 -4.73 -11.16
N GLY A 766 -18.22 -3.83 -11.95
CA GLY A 766 -17.17 -4.19 -12.91
C GLY A 766 -15.89 -4.75 -12.28
N ASP A 767 -15.55 -4.33 -11.05
CA ASP A 767 -14.43 -4.90 -10.29
C ASP A 767 -14.91 -6.02 -9.33
N ALA A 768 -16.16 -5.96 -8.85
CA ALA A 768 -16.70 -6.93 -7.91
C ALA A 768 -16.85 -8.34 -8.52
N TRP A 769 -17.45 -8.48 -9.70
CA TRP A 769 -17.72 -9.80 -10.27
C TRP A 769 -16.45 -10.58 -10.65
N PRO A 770 -15.41 -9.96 -11.27
CA PRO A 770 -14.14 -10.65 -11.46
C PRO A 770 -13.51 -11.09 -10.12
N THR A 771 -13.63 -10.25 -9.08
CA THR A 771 -13.16 -10.60 -7.73
C THR A 771 -13.91 -11.81 -7.16
N GLN A 772 -15.23 -11.91 -7.38
CA GLN A 772 -16.04 -13.08 -7.00
C GLN A 772 -15.57 -14.35 -7.74
N ILE A 773 -15.24 -14.25 -9.03
CA ILE A 773 -14.67 -15.39 -9.78
C ILE A 773 -13.31 -15.81 -9.20
N ASN A 774 -12.49 -14.88 -8.72
CA ASN A 774 -11.25 -15.22 -8.03
C ASN A 774 -11.50 -15.92 -6.68
N ILE A 775 -12.52 -15.51 -5.91
CA ILE A 775 -12.95 -16.25 -4.70
C ILE A 775 -13.36 -17.69 -5.08
N THR A 776 -14.12 -17.85 -6.16
CA THR A 776 -14.53 -19.15 -6.68
C THR A 776 -13.31 -20.03 -7.03
N ARG A 777 -12.26 -19.46 -7.64
CA ARG A 777 -11.01 -20.18 -7.92
C ARG A 777 -10.33 -20.65 -6.63
N VAL A 778 -10.27 -19.79 -5.60
CA VAL A 778 -9.72 -20.16 -4.28
C VAL A 778 -10.53 -21.33 -3.67
N LEU A 779 -11.86 -21.25 -3.67
CA LEU A 779 -12.72 -22.31 -3.12
C LEU A 779 -12.55 -23.64 -3.87
N ARG A 780 -12.41 -23.58 -5.20
CA ARG A 780 -12.10 -24.74 -6.02
C ARG A 780 -10.76 -25.35 -5.60
N ASP A 781 -9.72 -24.54 -5.43
CA ASP A 781 -8.37 -25.02 -5.12
C ASP A 781 -8.23 -25.55 -3.69
N ILE A 782 -9.07 -25.12 -2.74
CA ILE A 782 -9.19 -25.70 -1.38
C ILE A 782 -10.01 -27.03 -1.40
N GLY A 783 -10.71 -27.32 -2.49
CA GLY A 783 -11.56 -28.53 -2.61
C GLY A 783 -13.03 -28.34 -2.21
N GLN A 784 -13.50 -27.09 -2.02
CA GLN A 784 -14.90 -26.78 -1.72
C GLN A 784 -15.72 -26.58 -3.00
N TYR A 785 -15.84 -27.65 -3.81
CA TYR A 785 -16.38 -27.56 -5.17
C TYR A 785 -17.83 -27.08 -5.25
N ASP A 786 -18.69 -27.51 -4.32
CA ASP A 786 -20.11 -27.12 -4.35
C ASP A 786 -20.29 -25.63 -4.02
N ALA A 787 -19.56 -25.12 -3.04
CA ALA A 787 -19.55 -23.70 -2.70
C ALA A 787 -18.94 -22.84 -3.82
N ALA A 788 -17.91 -23.35 -4.51
CA ALA A 788 -17.35 -22.73 -5.69
C ALA A 788 -18.37 -22.70 -6.84
N PHE A 789 -19.07 -23.81 -7.10
CA PHE A 789 -20.07 -23.91 -8.17
C PHE A 789 -21.19 -22.89 -7.99
N ILE A 790 -21.79 -22.80 -6.80
CA ILE A 790 -22.88 -21.86 -6.50
C ILE A 790 -22.42 -20.42 -6.74
N ARG A 791 -21.27 -20.02 -6.19
CA ARG A 791 -20.74 -18.67 -6.37
C ARG A 791 -20.37 -18.37 -7.83
N CYS A 792 -19.90 -19.37 -8.57
CA CYS A 792 -19.58 -19.22 -9.99
C CYS A 792 -20.85 -18.98 -10.82
N GLU A 793 -21.94 -19.70 -10.53
CA GLU A 793 -23.23 -19.51 -11.21
C GLU A 793 -23.79 -18.12 -10.94
N GLU A 794 -23.80 -17.69 -9.66
CA GLU A 794 -24.26 -16.35 -9.29
C GLU A 794 -23.49 -15.26 -10.04
N ALA A 795 -22.15 -15.36 -10.06
CA ALA A 795 -21.32 -14.39 -10.78
C ALA A 795 -21.56 -14.44 -12.30
N LEU A 796 -21.69 -15.64 -12.90
CA LEU A 796 -21.89 -15.79 -14.33
C LEU A 796 -23.26 -15.26 -14.78
N GLU A 797 -24.33 -15.52 -14.02
CA GLU A 797 -25.67 -14.99 -14.31
C GLU A 797 -25.67 -13.46 -14.31
N GLU A 798 -25.03 -12.82 -13.32
CA GLU A 798 -24.98 -11.37 -13.21
C GLU A 798 -24.08 -10.72 -14.28
N LEU A 799 -22.96 -11.38 -14.63
CA LEU A 799 -22.11 -10.97 -15.75
C LEU A 799 -22.85 -11.04 -17.09
N GLN A 800 -23.70 -12.06 -17.30
CA GLN A 800 -24.48 -12.22 -18.53
C GLN A 800 -25.65 -11.24 -18.64
N LYS A 801 -26.24 -10.82 -17.51
CA LYS A 801 -27.33 -9.82 -17.49
C LYS A 801 -26.84 -8.41 -17.82
N ASN A 802 -25.57 -8.10 -17.62
CA ASN A 802 -25.01 -6.77 -17.82
C ASN A 802 -24.17 -6.68 -19.11
N PRO A 803 -24.73 -6.17 -20.21
CA PRO A 803 -24.02 -6.08 -21.49
C PRO A 803 -22.84 -5.08 -21.48
N ASP A 804 -22.79 -4.19 -20.49
CA ASP A 804 -21.71 -3.21 -20.32
C ASP A 804 -20.42 -3.79 -19.71
N ILE A 805 -20.46 -5.04 -19.21
CA ILE A 805 -19.28 -5.70 -18.63
C ILE A 805 -18.49 -6.42 -19.72
N ASP A 806 -17.16 -6.32 -19.64
CA ASP A 806 -16.24 -6.96 -20.58
C ASP A 806 -16.52 -8.47 -20.72
N ARG A 807 -16.82 -8.89 -21.96
CA ARG A 807 -17.12 -10.28 -22.32
C ARG A 807 -16.00 -11.26 -21.94
N ARG A 808 -14.76 -10.78 -21.80
CA ARG A 808 -13.63 -11.59 -21.32
C ARG A 808 -13.90 -12.17 -19.92
N PHE A 809 -14.59 -11.45 -19.03
CA PHE A 809 -14.92 -11.96 -17.71
C PHE A 809 -15.94 -13.10 -17.75
N VAL A 810 -16.91 -13.03 -18.67
CA VAL A 810 -17.86 -14.13 -18.92
C VAL A 810 -17.09 -15.38 -19.37
N SER A 811 -16.13 -15.22 -20.29
CA SER A 811 -15.29 -16.33 -20.73
C SER A 811 -14.51 -16.95 -19.57
N VAL A 812 -13.82 -16.14 -18.75
CA VAL A 812 -13.07 -16.61 -17.57
C VAL A 812 -13.97 -17.34 -16.57
N ALA A 813 -15.18 -16.82 -16.33
CA ALA A 813 -16.17 -17.47 -15.47
C ALA A 813 -16.62 -18.83 -16.03
N LYS A 814 -16.92 -18.94 -17.33
CA LYS A 814 -17.25 -20.21 -17.98
C LYS A 814 -16.13 -21.24 -17.84
N PHE A 815 -14.88 -20.83 -17.99
CA PHE A 815 -13.73 -21.73 -17.78
C PHE A 815 -13.62 -22.18 -16.33
N CYS A 816 -13.78 -21.26 -15.38
CA CYS A 816 -13.79 -21.61 -13.96
C CYS A 816 -14.89 -22.64 -13.66
N LYS A 817 -16.11 -22.42 -14.16
CA LYS A 817 -17.22 -23.37 -14.07
C LYS A 817 -16.88 -24.74 -14.66
N ALA A 818 -16.29 -24.78 -15.86
CA ALA A 818 -15.89 -26.03 -16.50
C ALA A 818 -14.89 -26.83 -15.64
N THR A 819 -13.88 -26.17 -15.06
CA THR A 819 -12.92 -26.82 -14.17
C THR A 819 -13.56 -27.34 -12.88
N ILE A 820 -14.56 -26.63 -12.33
CA ILE A 820 -15.31 -27.07 -11.15
C ILE A 820 -16.17 -28.30 -11.47
N LEU A 821 -16.87 -28.28 -12.61
CA LEU A 821 -17.67 -29.41 -13.09
C LEU A 821 -16.83 -30.66 -13.34
N GLU A 822 -15.66 -30.50 -13.95
CA GLU A 822 -14.68 -31.57 -14.12
C GLU A 822 -14.28 -32.17 -12.78
N LEU A 823 -13.96 -31.32 -11.79
CA LEU A 823 -13.60 -31.77 -10.44
C LEU A 823 -14.75 -32.48 -9.74
N GLN A 824 -16.01 -32.03 -9.91
CA GLN A 824 -17.23 -32.68 -9.38
C GLN A 824 -17.60 -34.00 -10.07
N GLY A 825 -16.93 -34.36 -11.17
CA GLY A 825 -17.20 -35.55 -11.97
C GLY A 825 -18.26 -35.39 -13.08
N ARG A 826 -18.74 -34.17 -13.33
CA ARG A 826 -19.73 -33.83 -14.37
C ARG A 826 -19.04 -33.56 -15.71
N TYR A 827 -18.40 -34.60 -16.24
CA TYR A 827 -17.46 -34.47 -17.36
C TYR A 827 -18.10 -34.00 -18.68
N GLU A 828 -19.33 -34.44 -18.99
CA GLU A 828 -19.99 -34.04 -20.25
C GLU A 828 -20.30 -32.54 -20.28
N GLU A 829 -20.80 -31.98 -19.18
CA GLU A 829 -21.07 -30.55 -19.05
C GLU A 829 -19.77 -29.73 -19.09
N ALA A 830 -18.70 -30.23 -18.47
CA ALA A 830 -17.38 -29.60 -18.54
C ALA A 830 -16.84 -29.56 -19.99
N LEU A 831 -16.94 -30.67 -20.73
CA LEU A 831 -16.51 -30.74 -22.14
C LEU A 831 -17.31 -29.79 -23.04
N GLN A 832 -18.62 -29.64 -22.79
CA GLN A 832 -19.46 -28.68 -23.53
C GLN A 832 -18.97 -27.25 -23.32
N LEU A 833 -18.73 -26.83 -22.07
CA LEU A 833 -18.23 -25.49 -21.78
C LEU A 833 -16.82 -25.25 -22.32
N TYR A 834 -15.92 -26.23 -22.25
CA TYR A 834 -14.60 -26.13 -22.88
C TYR A 834 -14.73 -25.95 -24.40
N ALA A 835 -15.61 -26.70 -25.07
CA ALA A 835 -15.84 -26.60 -26.52
C ALA A 835 -16.53 -25.29 -26.95
N GLU A 836 -17.41 -24.73 -26.11
CA GLU A 836 -17.99 -23.40 -26.32
C GLU A 836 -16.93 -22.31 -26.24
N ARG A 837 -16.15 -22.28 -25.14
CA ARG A 837 -15.07 -21.30 -24.97
C ARG A 837 -14.02 -21.40 -26.08
N PHE A 838 -13.65 -22.62 -26.45
CA PHE A 838 -12.71 -22.87 -27.55
C PHE A 838 -13.19 -22.22 -28.86
N ARG A 839 -14.45 -22.41 -29.24
CA ARG A 839 -15.04 -21.76 -30.42
C ARG A 839 -15.07 -20.24 -30.31
N GLU A 840 -15.42 -19.72 -29.14
CA GLU A 840 -15.44 -18.27 -28.90
C GLU A 840 -14.05 -17.62 -29.07
N GLU A 841 -12.97 -18.32 -28.70
CA GLU A 841 -11.59 -17.84 -28.84
C GLU A 841 -11.08 -17.95 -30.28
N GLU A 842 -11.42 -19.03 -31.00
CA GLU A 842 -11.09 -19.19 -32.42
C GLU A 842 -11.77 -18.15 -33.32
N GLU A 843 -12.99 -17.71 -32.96
CA GLU A 843 -13.74 -16.69 -33.68
C GLU A 843 -13.17 -15.27 -33.48
N GLN A 844 -12.19 -15.07 -32.59
CA GLN A 844 -11.59 -13.76 -32.37
C GLN A 844 -10.69 -13.31 -33.54
N PRO A 845 -10.59 -12.00 -33.81
CA PRO A 845 -9.75 -11.48 -34.90
C PRO A 845 -8.26 -11.84 -34.77
N LYS A 846 -7.80 -12.08 -33.54
CA LYS A 846 -6.46 -12.57 -33.20
C LYS A 846 -6.59 -13.62 -32.09
N PRO A 847 -6.76 -14.90 -32.44
CA PRO A 847 -6.92 -15.96 -31.46
C PRO A 847 -5.65 -16.10 -30.62
N ASP A 848 -5.77 -16.16 -29.29
CA ASP A 848 -4.65 -16.50 -28.43
C ASP A 848 -4.39 -18.02 -28.48
N LEU A 849 -3.42 -18.41 -29.30
CA LEU A 849 -3.06 -19.82 -29.48
C LEU A 849 -2.58 -20.47 -28.17
N VAL A 850 -1.95 -19.73 -27.25
CA VAL A 850 -1.53 -20.28 -25.95
C VAL A 850 -2.76 -20.67 -25.13
N GLU A 851 -3.76 -19.80 -25.09
CA GLU A 851 -4.98 -20.05 -24.32
C GLU A 851 -5.81 -21.19 -24.95
N ILE A 852 -5.91 -21.23 -26.27
CA ILE A 852 -6.55 -22.32 -27.02
C ILE A 852 -5.91 -23.67 -26.67
N LEU A 853 -4.59 -23.78 -26.71
CA LEU A 853 -3.90 -25.03 -26.45
C LEU A 853 -3.98 -25.45 -24.97
N LYS A 854 -4.00 -24.49 -24.03
CA LYS A 854 -4.30 -24.78 -22.61
C LYS A 854 -5.69 -25.38 -22.47
N MET A 855 -6.72 -24.80 -23.08
CA MET A 855 -8.08 -25.34 -23.06
C MET A 855 -8.14 -26.76 -23.61
N ARG A 856 -7.42 -27.04 -24.72
CA ARG A 856 -7.32 -28.40 -25.29
C ARG A 856 -6.64 -29.39 -24.33
N CYS A 857 -5.67 -28.96 -23.54
CA CYS A 857 -5.10 -29.81 -22.47
C CYS A 857 -6.15 -30.18 -21.42
N PHE A 858 -6.97 -29.24 -20.95
CA PHE A 858 -8.06 -29.53 -20.01
C PHE A 858 -9.14 -30.43 -20.63
N PHE A 859 -9.47 -30.22 -21.91
CA PHE A 859 -10.37 -31.08 -22.66
C PHE A 859 -9.81 -32.52 -22.78
N GLY A 860 -8.52 -32.67 -23.08
CA GLY A 860 -7.84 -33.97 -23.12
C GLY A 860 -7.78 -34.67 -21.75
N SER A 861 -7.53 -33.92 -20.67
CA SER A 861 -7.59 -34.41 -19.28
C SER A 861 -8.98 -34.96 -18.95
N THR A 862 -10.02 -34.19 -19.26
CA THR A 862 -11.42 -34.58 -19.01
C THR A 862 -11.80 -35.82 -19.84
N THR A 863 -11.36 -35.89 -21.10
CA THR A 863 -11.55 -37.04 -21.98
C THR A 863 -10.86 -38.30 -21.43
N THR A 864 -9.68 -38.14 -20.82
CA THR A 864 -8.96 -39.22 -20.13
C THR A 864 -9.78 -39.74 -18.94
N LYS A 865 -10.37 -38.86 -18.14
CA LYS A 865 -11.22 -39.22 -16.99
C LYS A 865 -12.50 -39.96 -17.40
N GLN A 866 -13.01 -39.75 -18.62
CA GLN A 866 -14.10 -40.53 -19.23
C GLN A 866 -13.67 -41.89 -19.82
N SER A 867 -12.42 -42.31 -19.62
CA SER A 867 -11.85 -43.55 -20.17
C SER A 867 -11.76 -43.60 -21.70
N ARG A 868 -11.80 -42.45 -22.39
CA ARG A 868 -11.64 -42.33 -23.85
C ARG A 868 -10.17 -42.08 -24.22
N TYR A 869 -9.31 -43.05 -23.90
CA TYR A 869 -7.86 -42.87 -23.92
C TYR A 869 -7.27 -42.62 -25.31
N GLN A 870 -7.83 -43.24 -26.37
CA GLN A 870 -7.34 -43.03 -27.74
C GLN A 870 -7.65 -41.62 -28.24
N ASP A 871 -8.87 -41.13 -27.98
CA ASP A 871 -9.27 -39.77 -28.31
C ASP A 871 -8.40 -38.75 -27.56
N ALA A 872 -8.17 -38.97 -26.26
CA ALA A 872 -7.29 -38.12 -25.46
C ALA A 872 -5.84 -38.12 -25.97
N LEU A 873 -5.31 -39.28 -26.37
CA LEU A 873 -3.96 -39.38 -26.93
C LEU A 873 -3.84 -38.62 -28.25
N GLN A 874 -4.86 -38.69 -29.11
CA GLN A 874 -4.91 -37.91 -30.35
C GLN A 874 -4.87 -36.42 -30.05
N ILE A 875 -5.68 -35.94 -29.11
CA ILE A 875 -5.70 -34.53 -28.70
C ILE A 875 -4.30 -34.06 -28.27
N TYR A 876 -3.58 -34.83 -27.43
CA TYR A 876 -2.25 -34.44 -26.99
C TYR A 876 -1.19 -34.49 -28.10
N ASN A 877 -1.31 -35.40 -29.07
CA ASN A 877 -0.42 -35.41 -30.23
C ASN A 877 -0.65 -34.18 -31.12
N ASP A 878 -1.91 -33.80 -31.36
CA ASP A 878 -2.24 -32.60 -32.11
C ASP A 878 -1.72 -31.32 -31.42
N ILE A 879 -1.77 -31.28 -30.08
CA ILE A 879 -1.20 -30.17 -29.28
C ILE A 879 0.32 -30.10 -29.48
N GLU A 880 1.04 -31.23 -29.44
CA GLU A 880 2.50 -31.26 -29.62
C GLU A 880 2.94 -30.69 -30.98
N GLU A 881 2.15 -30.89 -32.04
CA GLU A 881 2.42 -30.32 -33.37
C GLU A 881 2.20 -28.81 -33.40
N GLU A 882 1.09 -28.32 -32.81
CA GLU A 882 0.75 -26.90 -32.81
C GLU A 882 1.60 -26.06 -31.87
N VAL A 883 2.03 -26.63 -30.74
CA VAL A 883 2.92 -25.99 -29.76
C VAL A 883 4.24 -25.52 -30.40
N GLN A 884 4.71 -26.17 -31.47
CA GLN A 884 5.91 -25.75 -32.19
C GLN A 884 5.78 -24.38 -32.87
N LYS A 885 4.54 -23.88 -33.05
CA LYS A 885 4.27 -22.55 -33.60
C LYS A 885 4.40 -21.44 -32.55
N LEU A 886 4.46 -21.79 -31.26
CA LEU A 886 4.58 -20.84 -30.16
C LEU A 886 6.02 -20.35 -29.97
N ASP A 887 6.13 -19.14 -29.42
CA ASP A 887 7.37 -18.59 -28.89
C ASP A 887 7.88 -19.43 -27.69
N LYS A 888 9.14 -19.24 -27.29
CA LYS A 888 9.74 -20.08 -26.22
C LYS A 888 8.95 -20.01 -24.90
N SER A 889 8.38 -18.86 -24.56
CA SER A 889 7.69 -18.66 -23.28
C SER A 889 6.32 -19.34 -23.25
N GLY A 890 5.47 -19.10 -24.26
CA GLY A 890 4.16 -19.75 -24.39
C GLY A 890 4.27 -21.25 -24.58
N ARG A 891 5.30 -21.69 -25.33
CA ARG A 891 5.61 -23.11 -25.55
C ARG A 891 5.85 -23.85 -24.24
N SER A 892 6.68 -23.31 -23.34
CA SER A 892 7.07 -24.00 -22.10
C SER A 892 5.87 -24.34 -21.20
N ILE A 893 4.89 -23.44 -21.09
CA ILE A 893 3.72 -23.64 -20.23
C ILE A 893 2.82 -24.75 -20.78
N VAL A 894 2.52 -24.70 -22.08
CA VAL A 894 1.63 -25.67 -22.74
C VAL A 894 2.29 -27.04 -22.81
N GLU A 895 3.60 -27.11 -23.09
CA GLU A 895 4.36 -28.37 -23.13
C GLU A 895 4.28 -29.12 -21.80
N LEU A 896 4.47 -28.44 -20.66
CA LEU A 896 4.41 -29.09 -19.36
C LEU A 896 3.01 -29.67 -19.06
N LEU A 897 1.95 -28.92 -19.38
CA LEU A 897 0.57 -29.38 -19.21
C LEU A 897 0.24 -30.56 -20.13
N ALA A 898 0.64 -30.49 -21.40
CA ALA A 898 0.43 -31.54 -22.38
C ALA A 898 1.22 -32.81 -22.04
N MET A 899 2.49 -32.68 -21.65
CA MET A 899 3.34 -33.81 -21.21
C MET A 899 2.73 -34.53 -20.01
N ARG A 900 2.26 -33.79 -19.00
CA ARG A 900 1.60 -34.37 -17.83
C ARG A 900 0.32 -35.10 -18.24
N GLY A 901 -0.53 -34.46 -19.03
CA GLY A 901 -1.78 -35.05 -19.50
C GLY A 901 -1.57 -36.32 -20.34
N LYS A 902 -0.58 -36.31 -21.23
CA LYS A 902 -0.19 -37.48 -22.03
C LYS A 902 0.41 -38.60 -21.17
N ALA A 903 1.19 -38.26 -20.14
CA ALA A 903 1.68 -39.23 -19.16
C ALA A 903 0.53 -39.91 -18.41
N ASP A 904 -0.51 -39.16 -18.02
CA ASP A 904 -1.71 -39.72 -17.40
C ASP A 904 -2.42 -40.71 -18.33
N VAL A 905 -2.50 -40.41 -19.63
CA VAL A 905 -3.05 -41.33 -20.65
C VAL A 905 -2.21 -42.60 -20.78
N TYR A 906 -0.87 -42.48 -20.85
CA TYR A 906 0.03 -43.63 -20.91
C TYR A 906 -0.05 -44.51 -19.66
N LEU A 907 -0.21 -43.91 -18.48
CA LEU A 907 -0.46 -44.64 -17.24
C LEU A 907 -1.73 -45.48 -17.35
N GLN A 908 -2.83 -44.94 -17.89
CA GLN A 908 -4.08 -45.70 -18.07
C GLN A 908 -3.97 -46.80 -19.14
N LEU A 909 -3.14 -46.60 -20.17
CA LEU A 909 -2.89 -47.60 -21.22
C LEU A 909 -1.88 -48.69 -20.82
N GLY A 910 -1.32 -48.64 -19.61
CA GLY A 910 -0.31 -49.61 -19.15
C GLY A 910 1.10 -49.38 -19.69
N ARG A 911 1.36 -48.22 -20.34
CA ARG A 911 2.67 -47.83 -20.87
C ARG A 911 3.50 -47.11 -19.80
N TYR A 912 3.83 -47.82 -18.72
CA TYR A 912 4.38 -47.22 -17.51
C TYR A 912 5.75 -46.56 -17.71
N ASP A 913 6.65 -47.17 -18.49
CA ASP A 913 7.97 -46.59 -18.78
C ASP A 913 7.88 -45.26 -19.53
N ASP A 914 6.94 -45.15 -20.48
CA ASP A 914 6.72 -43.91 -21.25
C ASP A 914 6.09 -42.82 -20.37
N ALA A 915 5.12 -43.18 -19.52
CA ALA A 915 4.55 -42.26 -18.54
C ALA A 915 5.61 -41.74 -17.57
N LEU A 916 6.49 -42.63 -17.07
CA LEU A 916 7.54 -42.29 -16.13
C LEU A 916 8.54 -41.28 -16.70
N LYS A 917 8.96 -41.48 -17.96
CA LYS A 917 9.86 -40.55 -18.67
C LYS A 917 9.27 -39.14 -18.71
N LEU A 918 8.01 -39.01 -19.12
CA LEU A 918 7.33 -37.72 -19.20
C LEU A 918 7.21 -37.06 -17.82
N TYR A 919 6.77 -37.79 -16.80
CA TYR A 919 6.68 -37.24 -15.45
C TYR A 919 8.04 -36.82 -14.88
N GLN A 920 9.11 -37.59 -15.14
CA GLN A 920 10.47 -37.24 -14.70
C GLN A 920 10.95 -35.95 -15.37
N THR A 921 10.69 -35.77 -16.67
CA THR A 921 10.99 -34.54 -17.39
C THR A 921 10.25 -33.35 -16.75
N VAL A 922 8.94 -33.46 -16.53
CA VAL A 922 8.15 -32.39 -15.89
C VAL A 922 8.67 -32.06 -14.48
N CYS A 923 8.96 -33.06 -13.65
CA CYS A 923 9.53 -32.84 -12.31
C CYS A 923 10.88 -32.11 -12.37
N SER A 924 11.79 -32.54 -13.25
CA SER A 924 13.12 -31.94 -13.39
C SER A 924 13.05 -30.45 -13.76
N ILE A 925 12.17 -30.09 -14.71
CA ILE A 925 11.95 -28.69 -15.12
C ILE A 925 11.39 -27.86 -13.96
N LYS A 926 10.37 -28.36 -13.23
CA LYS A 926 9.80 -27.66 -12.07
C LYS A 926 10.78 -27.55 -10.89
N GLU A 927 11.64 -28.55 -10.67
CA GLU A 927 12.70 -28.51 -9.65
C GLU A 927 13.78 -27.49 -9.97
N THR A 928 14.23 -27.41 -11.23
CA THR A 928 15.22 -26.41 -11.66
C THR A 928 14.72 -24.97 -11.52
N SER A 929 13.40 -24.78 -11.63
CA SER A 929 12.74 -23.48 -11.44
C SER A 929 12.28 -23.23 -9.99
N GLN A 930 12.60 -24.14 -9.05
CA GLN A 930 12.20 -24.07 -7.64
C GLN A 930 10.67 -23.98 -7.42
N LEU A 931 9.87 -24.37 -8.41
CA LEU A 931 8.41 -24.31 -8.38
C LEU A 931 7.83 -25.62 -7.84
N LYS A 932 7.56 -25.66 -6.53
CA LYS A 932 6.87 -26.79 -5.85
C LYS A 932 5.39 -26.48 -5.58
N ASP A 933 4.66 -26.18 -6.65
CA ASP A 933 3.22 -25.88 -6.63
C ASP A 933 2.36 -27.16 -6.47
N PRO A 934 1.02 -27.05 -6.30
CA PRO A 934 0.14 -28.23 -6.22
C PRO A 934 0.26 -29.17 -7.42
N GLU A 935 0.56 -28.63 -8.60
CA GLU A 935 0.70 -29.41 -9.83
C GLU A 935 1.98 -30.25 -9.85
N TYR A 936 3.09 -29.74 -9.31
CA TYR A 936 4.33 -30.50 -9.15
C TYR A 936 4.06 -31.78 -8.34
N TYR A 937 3.37 -31.64 -7.20
CA TYR A 937 3.03 -32.80 -6.37
C TYR A 937 2.01 -33.73 -7.02
N TYR A 938 1.17 -33.23 -7.93
CA TYR A 938 0.32 -34.08 -8.78
C TYR A 938 1.15 -34.93 -9.74
N THR A 939 2.21 -34.37 -10.34
CA THR A 939 3.17 -35.12 -11.16
C THR A 939 3.94 -36.16 -10.33
N VAL A 940 4.37 -35.80 -9.11
CA VAL A 940 5.03 -36.75 -8.18
C VAL A 940 4.09 -37.91 -7.81
N TYR A 941 2.82 -37.61 -7.55
CA TYR A 941 1.78 -38.61 -7.34
C TYR A 941 1.63 -39.55 -8.55
N GLY A 942 1.60 -39.01 -9.78
CA GLY A 942 1.58 -39.79 -11.02
C GLY A 942 2.76 -40.75 -11.15
N LYS A 943 3.97 -40.29 -10.81
CA LYS A 943 5.18 -41.16 -10.73
C LYS A 943 5.00 -42.27 -9.72
N GLY A 944 4.55 -41.94 -8.51
CA GLY A 944 4.30 -42.92 -7.45
C GLY A 944 3.37 -44.03 -7.93
N ARG A 945 2.26 -43.67 -8.58
CA ARG A 945 1.34 -44.64 -9.20
C ARG A 945 1.99 -45.51 -10.27
N ALA A 946 2.77 -44.93 -11.18
CA ALA A 946 3.48 -45.69 -12.20
C ALA A 946 4.41 -46.76 -11.59
N TYR A 947 5.19 -46.38 -10.56
CA TYR A 947 6.07 -47.33 -9.85
C TYR A 947 5.29 -48.46 -9.16
N ILE A 948 4.17 -48.16 -8.51
CA ILE A 948 3.30 -49.18 -7.89
C ILE A 948 2.79 -50.18 -8.94
N GLU A 949 2.34 -49.70 -10.10
CA GLU A 949 1.87 -50.58 -11.19
C GLU A 949 2.99 -51.43 -11.80
N MET A 950 4.24 -50.92 -11.80
CA MET A 950 5.44 -51.69 -12.15
C MET A 950 5.93 -52.65 -11.04
N ARG A 951 5.20 -52.76 -9.91
CA ARG A 951 5.58 -53.55 -8.71
C ARG A 951 6.86 -53.09 -8.00
N LYS A 952 7.28 -51.84 -8.23
CA LYS A 952 8.37 -51.18 -7.50
C LYS A 952 7.78 -50.44 -6.31
N PHE A 953 7.40 -51.21 -5.29
CA PHE A 953 6.51 -50.73 -4.23
C PHE A 953 7.17 -49.69 -3.33
N ASP A 954 8.44 -49.87 -2.95
CA ASP A 954 9.11 -48.97 -2.00
C ASP A 954 9.32 -47.58 -2.59
N GLU A 955 9.78 -47.50 -3.85
CA GLU A 955 9.90 -46.24 -4.57
C GLU A 955 8.53 -45.58 -4.79
N GLY A 956 7.53 -46.36 -5.21
CA GLY A 956 6.18 -45.87 -5.44
C GLY A 956 5.52 -45.29 -4.18
N LEU A 957 5.65 -45.99 -3.05
CA LEU A 957 5.15 -45.53 -1.75
C LEU A 957 5.89 -44.30 -1.25
N GLY A 958 7.21 -44.20 -1.49
CA GLY A 958 8.01 -43.01 -1.20
C GLY A 958 7.46 -41.78 -1.92
N PHE A 959 7.28 -41.85 -3.24
CA PHE A 959 6.74 -40.73 -4.02
C PHE A 959 5.30 -40.36 -3.63
N LEU A 960 4.44 -41.34 -3.33
CA LEU A 960 3.09 -41.04 -2.84
C LEU A 960 3.11 -40.34 -1.48
N GLN A 961 4.01 -40.73 -0.58
CA GLN A 961 4.19 -40.08 0.71
C GLN A 961 4.73 -38.65 0.55
N ASP A 962 5.66 -38.42 -0.38
CA ASP A 962 6.18 -37.10 -0.70
C ASP A 962 5.09 -36.18 -1.25
N ALA A 963 4.22 -36.69 -2.13
CA ALA A 963 3.06 -35.95 -2.63
C ALA A 963 2.08 -35.57 -1.51
N ILE A 964 1.77 -36.51 -0.60
CA ILE A 964 0.92 -36.25 0.57
C ILE A 964 1.52 -35.16 1.46
N ASN A 965 2.82 -35.26 1.76
CA ASN A 965 3.50 -34.30 2.62
C ASN A 965 3.57 -32.91 1.97
N GLY A 966 3.83 -32.86 0.67
CA GLY A 966 3.83 -31.63 -0.12
C GLY A 966 2.48 -30.91 -0.12
N TRP A 967 1.41 -31.63 -0.43
CA TRP A 967 0.06 -31.04 -0.41
C TRP A 967 -0.38 -30.62 0.99
N LYS A 968 -0.04 -31.37 2.04
CA LYS A 968 -0.33 -30.94 3.42
C LYS A 968 0.32 -29.61 3.77
N LEU A 969 1.55 -29.39 3.29
CA LEU A 969 2.26 -28.13 3.51
C LEU A 969 1.61 -26.97 2.73
N ILE A 970 1.20 -27.21 1.48
CA ILE A 970 0.64 -26.16 0.63
C ILE A 970 -0.77 -25.77 1.08
N PHE A 971 -1.65 -26.74 1.32
CA PHE A 971 -3.04 -26.45 1.69
C PHE A 971 -3.21 -26.10 3.17
N ASP A 972 -2.14 -26.24 3.98
CA ASP A 972 -2.15 -26.09 5.44
C ASP A 972 -3.25 -26.93 6.13
N THR A 973 -3.54 -28.09 5.55
CA THR A 973 -4.59 -29.00 6.03
C THR A 973 -4.27 -30.45 5.68
N ALA A 974 -4.74 -31.36 6.51
CA ALA A 974 -4.76 -32.79 6.19
C ALA A 974 -5.98 -33.18 5.35
N ASP A 975 -6.99 -32.31 5.30
CA ASP A 975 -8.27 -32.53 4.63
C ASP A 975 -8.26 -31.85 3.26
N HIS A 976 -7.87 -32.58 2.22
CA HIS A 976 -7.95 -32.13 0.83
C HIS A 976 -8.19 -33.33 -0.12
N PRO A 977 -9.02 -33.19 -1.17
CA PRO A 977 -9.30 -34.29 -2.12
C PRO A 977 -8.03 -34.94 -2.68
N TYR A 978 -7.01 -34.17 -3.08
CA TYR A 978 -5.75 -34.75 -3.59
C TYR A 978 -5.00 -35.60 -2.54
N ILE A 979 -5.04 -35.21 -1.27
CA ILE A 979 -4.41 -35.98 -0.20
C ILE A 979 -5.12 -37.33 -0.04
N PHE A 980 -6.46 -37.33 -0.01
CA PHE A 980 -7.24 -38.58 0.08
C PHE A 980 -7.02 -39.50 -1.11
N MET A 981 -6.88 -38.94 -2.32
CA MET A 981 -6.54 -39.69 -3.53
C MET A 981 -5.18 -40.40 -3.40
N ALA A 982 -4.15 -39.69 -2.94
CA ALA A 982 -2.83 -40.30 -2.74
C ALA A 982 -2.83 -41.31 -1.59
N MET A 983 -3.55 -41.05 -0.49
CA MET A 983 -3.71 -42.01 0.61
C MET A 983 -4.39 -43.30 0.17
N GLU A 984 -5.42 -43.20 -0.67
CA GLU A 984 -6.09 -44.35 -1.29
C GLU A 984 -5.10 -45.19 -2.10
N HIS A 985 -4.39 -44.56 -3.04
CA HIS A 985 -3.42 -45.27 -3.88
C HIS A 985 -2.24 -45.83 -3.08
N MET A 986 -1.83 -45.16 -2.01
CA MET A 986 -0.81 -45.67 -1.07
C MET A 986 -1.33 -46.91 -0.34
N GLY A 987 -2.59 -46.90 0.10
CA GLY A 987 -3.23 -48.07 0.71
C GLY A 987 -3.32 -49.26 -0.24
N LEU A 988 -3.69 -49.04 -1.50
CA LEU A 988 -3.69 -50.07 -2.53
C LEU A 988 -2.27 -50.60 -2.84
N GLY A 989 -1.26 -49.73 -2.88
CA GLY A 989 0.13 -50.11 -3.07
C GLY A 989 0.65 -51.03 -1.95
N LEU A 990 0.38 -50.67 -0.70
CA LEU A 990 0.69 -51.48 0.48
C LEU A 990 -0.02 -52.84 0.44
N LEU A 991 -1.30 -52.86 0.04
CA LEU A 991 -2.05 -54.10 -0.11
C LEU A 991 -1.41 -55.04 -1.14
N ARG A 992 -0.99 -54.50 -2.29
CA ARG A 992 -0.35 -55.27 -3.37
C ARG A 992 1.06 -55.76 -3.00
N ARG A 993 1.78 -55.08 -2.09
CA ARG A 993 3.08 -55.54 -1.56
C ARG A 993 2.92 -56.82 -0.72
N GLY A 994 1.79 -56.97 -0.03
CA GLY A 994 1.36 -58.25 0.57
C GLY A 994 1.95 -58.57 1.95
N GLU A 995 2.60 -57.63 2.63
CA GLU A 995 3.11 -57.84 4.00
C GLU A 995 1.99 -57.73 5.05
N ALA A 996 2.09 -58.48 6.16
CA ALA A 996 1.03 -58.51 7.17
C ALA A 996 0.81 -57.17 7.90
N LEU A 997 1.89 -56.42 8.15
CA LEU A 997 1.85 -55.08 8.74
C LEU A 997 1.23 -54.05 7.78
N ASP A 998 1.46 -54.22 6.47
CA ASP A 998 0.93 -53.35 5.43
C ASP A 998 -0.58 -53.45 5.29
N ASN A 999 -1.16 -54.63 5.49
CA ASN A 999 -2.60 -54.82 5.36
C ASN A 999 -3.39 -53.99 6.40
N ARG A 1000 -2.87 -53.87 7.63
CA ARG A 1000 -3.47 -53.00 8.67
C ARG A 1000 -3.33 -51.53 8.30
N LYS A 1001 -2.15 -51.12 7.82
CA LYS A 1001 -1.88 -49.73 7.41
C LYS A 1001 -2.73 -49.34 6.19
N ALA A 1002 -2.86 -50.23 5.20
CA ALA A 1002 -3.70 -50.08 4.03
C ALA A 1002 -5.18 -49.86 4.41
N HIS A 1003 -5.69 -50.63 5.37
CA HIS A 1003 -7.06 -50.45 5.87
C HIS A 1003 -7.25 -49.07 6.50
N SER A 1004 -6.31 -48.65 7.35
CA SER A 1004 -6.37 -47.33 7.99
C SER A 1004 -6.37 -46.21 6.95
N LEU A 1005 -5.47 -46.28 5.96
CA LEU A 1005 -5.34 -45.25 4.93
C LEU A 1005 -6.58 -45.17 4.03
N CYS A 1006 -7.06 -46.31 3.49
CA CYS A 1006 -8.26 -46.32 2.65
C CYS A 1006 -9.52 -45.90 3.42
N LYS A 1007 -9.63 -46.27 4.71
CA LYS A 1007 -10.74 -45.84 5.56
C LYS A 1007 -10.70 -44.32 5.79
N GLN A 1008 -9.55 -43.77 6.17
CA GLN A 1008 -9.37 -42.32 6.34
C GLN A 1008 -9.64 -41.56 5.03
N ALA A 1009 -9.17 -42.08 3.90
CA ALA A 1009 -9.44 -41.49 2.58
C ALA A 1009 -10.94 -41.48 2.25
N LEU A 1010 -11.68 -42.55 2.58
CA LEU A 1010 -13.13 -42.60 2.37
C LEU A 1010 -13.87 -41.61 3.29
N GLU A 1011 -13.58 -41.62 4.59
CA GLU A 1011 -14.21 -40.72 5.57
C GLU A 1011 -13.95 -39.24 5.20
N GLY A 1012 -12.72 -38.93 4.77
CA GLY A 1012 -12.34 -37.61 4.27
C GLY A 1012 -13.09 -37.21 3.00
N CYS A 1013 -13.18 -38.10 2.02
CA CYS A 1013 -13.95 -37.89 0.80
C CYS A 1013 -15.45 -37.71 1.10
N GLU A 1014 -16.06 -38.50 1.98
CA GLU A 1014 -17.48 -38.36 2.36
C GLU A 1014 -17.77 -37.03 3.08
N LYS A 1015 -16.80 -36.50 3.83
CA LYS A 1015 -16.91 -35.21 4.51
C LYS A 1015 -16.81 -34.02 3.54
N MET A 1016 -15.89 -34.08 2.57
CA MET A 1016 -15.61 -32.95 1.66
C MET A 1016 -16.38 -33.00 0.34
N LEU A 1017 -16.76 -34.21 -0.10
CA LEU A 1017 -17.35 -34.48 -1.40
C LEU A 1017 -18.65 -35.26 -1.22
N ARG A 1018 -19.62 -35.03 -2.10
CA ARG A 1018 -20.88 -35.81 -2.11
C ARG A 1018 -20.63 -37.31 -2.33
N ASP A 1019 -21.54 -38.16 -1.84
CA ASP A 1019 -21.42 -39.63 -1.93
C ASP A 1019 -21.22 -40.16 -3.36
N GLY A 1020 -21.87 -39.52 -4.34
CA GLY A 1020 -21.80 -39.86 -5.76
C GLY A 1020 -20.55 -39.36 -6.49
N HIS A 1021 -19.68 -38.61 -5.83
CA HIS A 1021 -18.47 -38.07 -6.44
C HIS A 1021 -17.55 -39.22 -6.92
N PRO A 1022 -16.92 -39.13 -8.12
CA PRO A 1022 -16.09 -40.21 -8.67
C PRO A 1022 -15.01 -40.69 -7.69
N GLN A 1023 -14.38 -39.74 -6.99
CA GLN A 1023 -13.34 -40.03 -6.01
C GLN A 1023 -13.87 -40.72 -4.75
N THR A 1024 -15.03 -40.33 -4.22
CA THR A 1024 -15.66 -40.99 -3.05
C THR A 1024 -16.03 -42.43 -3.42
N CYS A 1025 -16.63 -42.61 -4.59
CA CYS A 1025 -16.93 -43.92 -5.15
C CYS A 1025 -15.67 -44.80 -5.34
N GLN A 1026 -14.53 -44.19 -5.65
CA GLN A 1026 -13.24 -44.86 -5.82
C GLN A 1026 -12.63 -45.25 -4.48
N ALA A 1027 -12.53 -44.33 -3.53
CA ALA A 1027 -12.07 -44.61 -2.17
C ALA A 1027 -12.87 -45.75 -1.52
N ARG A 1028 -14.19 -45.75 -1.74
CA ARG A 1028 -15.10 -46.81 -1.28
C ARG A 1028 -14.76 -48.17 -1.90
N ALA A 1029 -14.55 -48.22 -3.22
CA ALA A 1029 -14.15 -49.46 -3.90
C ALA A 1029 -12.79 -49.99 -3.41
N SER A 1030 -11.84 -49.09 -3.14
CA SER A 1030 -10.50 -49.41 -2.64
C SER A 1030 -10.54 -49.95 -1.20
N LEU A 1031 -11.37 -49.37 -0.32
CA LEU A 1031 -11.63 -49.96 1.01
C LEU A 1031 -12.28 -51.34 0.89
N GLY A 1032 -13.20 -51.53 -0.06
CA GLY A 1032 -13.79 -52.83 -0.37
C GLY A 1032 -12.74 -53.88 -0.74
N ALA A 1033 -11.70 -53.49 -1.49
CA ALA A 1033 -10.60 -54.39 -1.88
C ALA A 1033 -9.76 -54.80 -0.67
N VAL A 1034 -9.41 -53.85 0.20
CA VAL A 1034 -8.67 -54.13 1.43
C VAL A 1034 -9.47 -55.06 2.35
N LEU A 1035 -10.78 -54.81 2.53
CA LEU A 1035 -11.66 -55.67 3.33
C LEU A 1035 -11.76 -57.10 2.77
N ALA A 1036 -11.75 -57.24 1.45
CA ALA A 1036 -11.78 -58.54 0.79
C ALA A 1036 -10.52 -59.35 1.06
N GLU A 1037 -9.34 -58.74 0.97
CA GLU A 1037 -8.05 -59.37 1.31
C GLU A 1037 -7.91 -59.70 2.80
N GLN A 1038 -8.59 -58.94 3.67
CA GLN A 1038 -8.72 -59.28 5.10
C GLN A 1038 -9.72 -60.42 5.38
N ASN A 1039 -10.29 -61.02 4.33
CA ASN A 1039 -11.35 -62.03 4.40
C ASN A 1039 -12.63 -61.55 5.12
N ARG A 1040 -12.84 -60.23 5.22
CA ARG A 1040 -14.06 -59.60 5.78
C ARG A 1040 -15.12 -59.44 4.68
N LEU A 1041 -15.45 -60.55 4.04
CA LEU A 1041 -16.25 -60.56 2.80
C LEU A 1041 -17.65 -59.94 2.95
N ASN A 1042 -18.27 -60.06 4.14
CA ASN A 1042 -19.56 -59.45 4.42
C ASN A 1042 -19.51 -57.91 4.28
N GLU A 1043 -18.52 -57.30 4.90
CA GLU A 1043 -18.33 -55.85 4.88
C GLU A 1043 -17.90 -55.38 3.50
N ALA A 1044 -16.95 -56.08 2.86
CA ALA A 1044 -16.52 -55.80 1.49
C ALA A 1044 -17.71 -55.77 0.52
N SER A 1045 -18.63 -56.73 0.60
CA SER A 1045 -19.80 -56.75 -0.28
C SER A 1045 -20.79 -55.61 -0.02
N ASN A 1046 -20.90 -55.13 1.22
CA ASN A 1046 -21.77 -53.99 1.54
C ASN A 1046 -21.18 -52.69 0.96
N VAL A 1047 -19.88 -52.50 1.13
CA VAL A 1047 -19.13 -51.35 0.61
C VAL A 1047 -19.18 -51.33 -0.93
N TYR A 1048 -18.93 -52.47 -1.60
CA TYR A 1048 -19.07 -52.57 -3.05
C TYR A 1048 -20.50 -52.39 -3.54
N ALA A 1049 -21.50 -52.86 -2.80
CA ALA A 1049 -22.91 -52.62 -3.15
C ALA A 1049 -23.32 -51.15 -3.01
N ALA A 1050 -22.78 -50.43 -2.02
CA ALA A 1050 -22.96 -48.98 -1.90
C ALA A 1050 -22.30 -48.25 -3.08
N SER A 1051 -21.02 -48.51 -3.35
CA SER A 1051 -20.29 -47.93 -4.50
C SER A 1051 -20.98 -48.23 -5.84
N LEU A 1052 -21.52 -49.45 -6.02
CA LEU A 1052 -22.27 -49.80 -7.23
C LEU A 1052 -23.57 -49.00 -7.36
N ARG A 1053 -24.31 -48.78 -6.26
CA ARG A 1053 -25.56 -48.00 -6.32
C ARG A 1053 -25.29 -46.55 -6.70
N GLU A 1054 -24.28 -45.93 -6.10
CA GLU A 1054 -23.91 -44.54 -6.38
C GLU A 1054 -23.39 -44.37 -7.81
N ARG A 1055 -22.45 -45.23 -8.24
CA ARG A 1055 -21.92 -45.19 -9.61
C ARG A 1055 -22.99 -45.43 -10.67
N ARG A 1056 -23.99 -46.27 -10.37
CA ARG A 1056 -25.15 -46.47 -11.26
C ARG A 1056 -26.02 -45.22 -11.36
N ALA A 1057 -26.24 -44.53 -10.25
CA ALA A 1057 -27.04 -43.30 -10.24
C ALA A 1057 -26.34 -42.18 -11.00
N GLU A 1058 -25.02 -42.04 -10.84
CA GLU A 1058 -24.27 -40.90 -11.40
C GLU A 1058 -23.74 -41.16 -12.83
N PHE A 1059 -23.16 -42.33 -13.09
CA PHE A 1059 -22.50 -42.64 -14.37
C PHE A 1059 -23.33 -43.57 -15.27
N GLY A 1060 -24.47 -44.06 -14.77
CA GLY A 1060 -25.25 -45.07 -15.44
C GLY A 1060 -24.64 -46.48 -15.36
N ASP A 1061 -25.39 -47.44 -15.87
CA ASP A 1061 -25.14 -48.86 -15.67
C ASP A 1061 -24.01 -49.47 -16.54
N TYR A 1062 -23.61 -48.76 -17.61
CA TYR A 1062 -22.64 -49.23 -18.61
C TYR A 1062 -21.29 -48.53 -18.52
N HIS A 1063 -21.14 -47.53 -17.66
CA HIS A 1063 -19.86 -46.88 -17.48
C HIS A 1063 -18.78 -47.90 -17.07
N PRO A 1064 -17.56 -47.86 -17.66
CA PRO A 1064 -16.51 -48.84 -17.38
C PRO A 1064 -16.24 -49.04 -15.88
N SER A 1065 -16.26 -47.94 -15.13
CA SER A 1065 -16.03 -47.97 -13.68
C SER A 1065 -17.20 -48.62 -12.90
N THR A 1066 -18.44 -48.47 -13.37
CA THR A 1066 -19.62 -49.16 -12.81
C THR A 1066 -19.56 -50.67 -13.07
N LEU A 1067 -19.11 -51.05 -14.27
CA LEU A 1067 -18.91 -52.45 -14.64
C LEU A 1067 -17.83 -53.13 -13.80
N GLU A 1068 -16.73 -52.43 -13.53
CA GLU A 1068 -15.63 -52.97 -12.73
C GLU A 1068 -16.06 -53.21 -11.27
N VAL A 1069 -16.73 -52.24 -10.63
CA VAL A 1069 -17.27 -52.45 -9.27
C VAL A 1069 -18.32 -53.56 -9.25
N ARG A 1070 -19.13 -53.70 -10.30
CA ARG A 1070 -20.09 -54.80 -10.43
C ARG A 1070 -19.37 -56.16 -10.50
N ARG A 1071 -18.26 -56.25 -11.24
CA ARG A 1071 -17.40 -57.44 -11.32
C ARG A 1071 -16.77 -57.78 -9.97
N LEU A 1072 -16.23 -56.80 -9.26
CA LEU A 1072 -15.66 -56.97 -7.92
C LEU A 1072 -16.70 -57.45 -6.92
N LEU A 1073 -17.90 -56.85 -6.91
CA LEU A 1073 -19.00 -57.31 -6.06
C LEU A 1073 -19.41 -58.76 -6.36
N ALA A 1074 -19.46 -59.13 -7.65
CA ALA A 1074 -19.77 -60.49 -8.07
C ALA A 1074 -18.72 -61.50 -7.55
N ASP A 1075 -17.43 -61.17 -7.60
CA ASP A 1075 -16.35 -62.00 -7.03
C ASP A 1075 -16.50 -62.18 -5.52
N ILE A 1076 -16.79 -61.10 -4.77
CA ILE A 1076 -17.00 -61.20 -3.32
C ILE A 1076 -18.24 -62.04 -2.98
N LEU A 1077 -19.35 -61.86 -3.70
CA LEU A 1077 -20.55 -62.67 -3.50
C LEU A 1077 -20.31 -64.15 -3.83
N TRP A 1078 -19.44 -64.43 -4.80
CA TRP A 1078 -18.99 -65.78 -5.12
C TRP A 1078 -18.18 -66.40 -3.97
N ARG A 1079 -17.18 -65.69 -3.45
CA ARG A 1079 -16.39 -66.12 -2.27
C ARG A 1079 -17.27 -66.32 -1.02
N ARG A 1080 -18.41 -65.61 -0.92
CA ARG A 1080 -19.44 -65.79 0.12
C ARG A 1080 -20.45 -66.90 -0.14
N HIS A 1081 -20.31 -67.68 -1.21
CA HIS A 1081 -21.26 -68.72 -1.62
C HIS A 1081 -22.69 -68.19 -1.93
N ARG A 1082 -22.86 -66.91 -2.28
CA ARG A 1082 -24.15 -66.29 -2.66
C ARG A 1082 -24.39 -66.36 -4.17
N TYR A 1083 -24.27 -67.54 -4.75
CA TYR A 1083 -24.28 -67.78 -6.20
C TYR A 1083 -25.53 -67.27 -6.93
N TRP A 1084 -26.70 -67.36 -6.29
CA TRP A 1084 -27.95 -66.86 -6.90
C TRP A 1084 -27.96 -65.33 -7.08
N LYS A 1085 -27.29 -64.57 -6.20
CA LYS A 1085 -27.17 -63.10 -6.34
C LYS A 1085 -26.22 -62.75 -7.49
N VAL A 1086 -25.14 -63.50 -7.66
CA VAL A 1086 -24.23 -63.37 -8.81
C VAL A 1086 -24.99 -63.63 -10.11
N TRP A 1087 -25.77 -64.72 -10.16
CA TRP A 1087 -26.62 -65.02 -11.31
C TRP A 1087 -27.65 -63.92 -11.59
N TRP A 1088 -28.36 -63.45 -10.57
CA TRP A 1088 -29.32 -62.34 -10.70
C TRP A 1088 -28.64 -61.08 -11.27
N MET A 1089 -27.48 -60.68 -10.75
CA MET A 1089 -26.71 -59.53 -11.28
C MET A 1089 -26.28 -59.71 -12.73
N SER A 1090 -25.99 -60.94 -13.17
CA SER A 1090 -25.63 -61.26 -14.55
C SER A 1090 -26.82 -61.26 -15.52
N VAL A 1091 -28.02 -61.60 -15.03
CA VAL A 1091 -29.26 -61.73 -15.83
C VAL A 1091 -30.11 -60.46 -15.81
N THR A 1092 -30.10 -59.70 -14.72
CA THR A 1092 -30.85 -58.44 -14.56
C THR A 1092 -29.98 -57.20 -14.72
N GLY A 1093 -28.76 -57.34 -15.25
CA GLY A 1093 -28.04 -56.20 -15.81
C GLY A 1093 -28.86 -55.59 -16.94
N PRO A 1094 -28.84 -54.26 -17.15
CA PRO A 1094 -29.61 -53.66 -18.22
C PRO A 1094 -29.14 -54.20 -19.56
N GLY A 1095 -30.12 -54.50 -20.42
CA GLY A 1095 -29.95 -55.30 -21.64
C GLY A 1095 -30.06 -56.78 -21.32
N GLY A 1096 -31.28 -57.33 -21.41
CA GLY A 1096 -31.62 -58.76 -21.25
C GLY A 1096 -30.98 -59.72 -22.28
N ARG A 1097 -29.77 -59.41 -22.76
CA ARG A 1097 -28.85 -60.30 -23.47
C ARG A 1097 -27.45 -59.95 -22.97
N GLY A 1098 -26.81 -60.90 -22.27
CA GLY A 1098 -25.52 -60.71 -21.62
C GLY A 1098 -24.44 -60.20 -22.57
N LYS A 1099 -24.26 -58.88 -22.64
CA LYS A 1099 -23.14 -58.22 -23.33
C LYS A 1099 -22.07 -57.71 -22.36
N ALA A 1100 -22.44 -57.38 -21.10
CA ALA A 1100 -21.48 -56.89 -20.11
C ALA A 1100 -20.54 -57.97 -19.55
N LEU A 1101 -20.95 -59.25 -19.56
CA LEU A 1101 -20.08 -60.40 -19.29
C LEU A 1101 -19.45 -61.00 -20.58
N ALA A 1102 -19.77 -60.43 -21.75
CA ALA A 1102 -19.39 -61.02 -23.05
C ALA A 1102 -18.05 -60.53 -23.61
N ALA A 1103 -17.33 -59.64 -22.93
CA ALA A 1103 -16.03 -59.16 -23.40
C ALA A 1103 -14.86 -60.11 -23.08
N SER A 1104 -15.08 -61.18 -22.32
CA SER A 1104 -14.18 -62.33 -22.34
C SER A 1104 -15.01 -63.60 -22.54
N SER A 1105 -14.78 -64.29 -23.65
CA SER A 1105 -15.31 -65.63 -23.94
C SER A 1105 -15.10 -66.60 -22.77
N ILE A 1106 -14.08 -66.35 -21.93
CA ILE A 1106 -13.76 -67.05 -20.69
C ILE A 1106 -14.80 -66.83 -19.58
N GLY A 1107 -15.37 -65.64 -19.41
CA GLY A 1107 -16.33 -65.33 -18.35
C GLY A 1107 -17.70 -65.98 -18.53
N LEU A 1108 -18.19 -66.06 -19.78
CA LEU A 1108 -19.41 -66.78 -20.13
C LEU A 1108 -19.21 -68.30 -19.98
N LEU A 1109 -18.06 -68.83 -20.43
CA LEU A 1109 -17.68 -70.23 -20.23
C LEU A 1109 -17.51 -70.60 -18.76
N LEU A 1110 -16.91 -69.73 -17.93
CA LEU A 1110 -16.81 -69.91 -16.48
C LEU A 1110 -18.18 -69.82 -15.82
N ALA A 1111 -19.06 -68.90 -16.19
CA ALA A 1111 -20.43 -68.79 -15.66
C ALA A 1111 -21.29 -70.03 -16.00
N ILE A 1112 -21.10 -70.58 -17.20
CA ILE A 1112 -21.78 -71.80 -17.65
C ILE A 1112 -21.17 -73.05 -16.99
N MET A 1113 -19.83 -73.18 -16.95
CA MET A 1113 -19.14 -74.26 -16.22
C MET A 1113 -19.46 -74.23 -14.72
N THR A 1114 -19.57 -73.05 -14.12
CA THR A 1114 -19.94 -72.89 -12.71
C THR A 1114 -21.39 -73.23 -12.45
N MET A 1115 -22.31 -72.95 -13.39
CA MET A 1115 -23.69 -73.45 -13.32
C MET A 1115 -23.75 -74.99 -13.38
N VAL A 1116 -22.99 -75.60 -14.28
CA VAL A 1116 -22.92 -77.07 -14.43
C VAL A 1116 -22.26 -77.73 -13.21
N LEU A 1117 -21.21 -77.14 -12.65
CA LEU A 1117 -20.53 -77.64 -11.44
C LEU A 1117 -21.35 -77.42 -10.15
N ALA A 1118 -22.08 -76.32 -10.03
CA ALA A 1118 -23.00 -76.09 -8.91
C ALA A 1118 -24.20 -77.03 -8.97
N TYR A 1119 -24.76 -77.28 -10.16
CA TYR A 1119 -25.82 -78.26 -10.36
C TYR A 1119 -25.35 -79.70 -10.07
N SER A 1120 -24.13 -80.06 -10.47
CA SER A 1120 -23.57 -81.41 -10.22
C SER A 1120 -23.22 -81.65 -8.75
N LYS A 1121 -22.74 -80.64 -8.01
CA LYS A 1121 -22.44 -80.76 -6.57
C LYS A 1121 -23.67 -80.67 -5.65
N PHE A 1122 -24.73 -79.96 -6.04
CA PHE A 1122 -25.89 -79.67 -5.18
C PHE A 1122 -27.21 -80.30 -5.66
N LYS A 1123 -27.18 -81.60 -5.96
CA LYS A 1123 -28.37 -82.42 -6.30
C LYS A 1123 -29.47 -82.48 -5.21
N ARG A 1124 -29.29 -81.82 -4.04
CA ARG A 1124 -30.11 -82.03 -2.83
C ARG A 1124 -30.67 -80.77 -2.14
N LEU A 1125 -30.56 -79.57 -2.72
CA LEU A 1125 -31.17 -78.37 -2.13
C LEU A 1125 -32.34 -77.86 -2.99
N SER A 1126 -33.44 -77.47 -2.34
CA SER A 1126 -34.68 -77.00 -2.96
C SER A 1126 -34.46 -75.65 -3.65
N TRP A 1127 -34.14 -75.69 -4.95
CA TRP A 1127 -34.08 -74.51 -5.80
C TRP A 1127 -35.50 -73.91 -5.98
N PRO A 1128 -35.64 -72.57 -6.10
CA PRO A 1128 -36.91 -71.96 -6.52
C PRO A 1128 -37.39 -72.55 -7.84
N ARG A 1129 -38.70 -72.82 -7.99
CA ARG A 1129 -39.28 -73.53 -9.17
C ARG A 1129 -38.83 -72.99 -10.52
N HIS A 1130 -38.64 -71.68 -10.64
CA HIS A 1130 -38.18 -71.03 -11.88
C HIS A 1130 -36.74 -71.40 -12.29
N MET A 1131 -35.89 -71.78 -11.34
CA MET A 1131 -34.49 -72.13 -11.60
C MET A 1131 -34.31 -73.58 -12.05
N ALA A 1132 -35.20 -74.48 -11.63
CA ALA A 1132 -35.28 -75.85 -12.13
C ALA A 1132 -35.68 -75.89 -13.62
N SER A 1133 -36.69 -75.10 -14.01
CA SER A 1133 -37.15 -75.00 -15.40
C SER A 1133 -36.10 -74.38 -16.33
N ALA A 1134 -35.34 -73.38 -15.86
CA ALA A 1134 -34.25 -72.77 -16.64
C ALA A 1134 -33.05 -73.72 -16.84
N MET A 1135 -32.71 -74.52 -15.82
CA MET A 1135 -31.68 -75.55 -15.89
C MET A 1135 -32.06 -76.71 -16.83
N GLU A 1136 -33.34 -77.09 -16.86
CA GLU A 1136 -33.85 -78.10 -17.79
C GLU A 1136 -33.83 -77.60 -19.25
N LEU A 1137 -34.10 -76.32 -19.47
CA LEU A 1137 -33.98 -75.69 -20.79
C LEU A 1137 -32.52 -75.63 -21.27
N LEU A 1138 -31.58 -75.23 -20.39
CA LEU A 1138 -30.14 -75.20 -20.68
C LEU A 1138 -29.57 -76.60 -20.91
N SER A 1139 -30.03 -77.61 -20.18
CA SER A 1139 -29.66 -79.01 -20.41
C SER A 1139 -30.16 -79.54 -21.76
N ARG A 1140 -31.28 -79.03 -22.30
CA ARG A 1140 -31.75 -79.39 -23.66
C ARG A 1140 -30.95 -78.70 -24.75
N VAL A 1141 -30.58 -77.43 -24.53
CA VAL A 1141 -29.76 -76.66 -25.46
C VAL A 1141 -28.33 -77.18 -25.57
N PHE A 1142 -27.77 -77.77 -24.51
CA PHE A 1142 -26.43 -78.39 -24.53
C PHE A 1142 -26.38 -79.86 -24.99
N ARG A 1143 -27.54 -80.55 -25.08
CA ARG A 1143 -27.62 -81.92 -25.61
C ARG A 1143 -27.86 -81.96 -27.12
N ASN A 1144 -28.39 -80.89 -27.69
CA ASN A 1144 -28.39 -80.62 -29.13
C ASN A 1144 -27.08 -79.91 -29.50
#